data_AF-A0A2N3IHD7-F1
#
_entry.id   AF-A0A2N3IHD7-F1
#
_cell.length_a   1.000
_cell.length_b   1.000
_cell.length_c   1.000
_cell.angle_alpha   90.00
_cell.angle_beta   90.00
_cell.angle_gamma   90.00
#
_symmetry.space_group_name_H-M   'P 1'
#
loop_
_entity.id
_entity.type
_entity.pdbx_description
1 polymer ?
#
loop_
_entity_poly.entity_id
_entity_poly.type
_entity_poly.pdbx_seq_one_letter_code
_entity_poly.pdbx_strand_id
1 'polypeptide(L)'
;MTLKELNPKQALNKAFLKVKPHRAEIESFKTHLITLLDRVNDTESEEFHKNLVIDFLKKTYYEPNHFINTKGRNDLVIHNSDTAKSSVGVIIETKKTTNKAEMLTRENINKKAFQELVLYYLRERITHKNLEVKHLIATNIYEWFIFDATLFERLFAQNKNLVKQFNDFEAGRLADTKTEFFYKRIAEPFINGITSEIEFTYFNIQDFQKPLRNNDQADDNSLIALFKLLSPEHLLKLPFTNDSNSLDKRFYSELLHIIGLTETKEGGKKLIERNKPGERHTGTILEDAIIQLDSLDKISRLEKSEQFGNTHEERLFNVALELAITWINRILFLKLLEAQLITYHKGDKSYSFLNLDKIKNYDDLNSLFFQVLARKYDERNEDVKKIFEKVPYLNSSLFEPTELEHATIFISNLKDDKTIPIFSQTVLKDLQGKKRTGNIPTLQYLFEFLDAYDFGAEGVEEIQEDNKTLINASVLGLIFEKINGYKEGSFFTPGFITMYMCRETIRKAVVQKFNHDFPDYGISKIEDIYELIPQKISRKKANQIINSLKICDPAVGSGHFLVSALNEIIAIKNDLKILEDKDGKSLHRYEIEVLNDELIVTDENGEIFEYNPNNKESQRIQETLFHEKQTIIENCLFGVDINPNSVKICRLRLWIELLKNAYYKNETELETLPNIDINIKCGNSLVSRFALDADLRQALKKSKWSIDTYRIAVATYRNAQSKEQKREMERLIANIKSDFRTEIYNKDPKLVRKRKLEGDLFTLMNQTQVFELSEKEKIEKELKAKTLALEIRKLENEIEEIKSNKIFENAFEWRFEFPEVLNENGDFVGFDVVIGNPPYIQLQAMKETSEQLKRFGYKTYEKTGDIYSLFYEKGYQILRENGFLAFITSNKWMRAGYGKTTRNFFLTHTQPELLIDLGSGVFEEATVDSNILIFKKQAYHRPFDALDISKEKKINNFQAYHHKTLQINPQKDESWTIASPIELSIKAKIERIGKPLKEWDINIYRGILTGYNEAFIIDGKKRAELIAQDPKSAEIIKPILRGRDIKRYRAEWQDLWLINTHNGVKEKNIPRIDVVKDYPAIYKHLLQYEKELIKRQDQGDHWTNLRNCAYIQEFEKEKIIYPNMTLFLPFIFDDKGHFINDKGFILTSNSISLKFLVGYFNSKISHRWIRENCPELQGGTRELRKIFFENIPIPPISETAQQPFMALVEQILAKKERGEDTQAEENQIDQLVYELYGLTEEEIKVVEQSCCTNTAKTT
;
A
#
# COMPACT_ATOMS: atom_id res chain seq x y z
N MET A 1 -40.33 -2.04 15.66
CA MET A 1 -39.49 -2.46 14.53
C MET A 1 -39.78 -1.58 13.33
N THR A 2 -38.74 -1.04 12.70
CA THR A 2 -38.84 -0.33 11.41
C THR A 2 -38.23 -1.24 10.34
N LEU A 3 -38.93 -1.43 9.23
CA LEU A 3 -38.47 -2.27 8.12
C LEU A 3 -37.94 -1.37 7.00
N LYS A 4 -36.71 -1.63 6.56
CA LYS A 4 -36.08 -0.93 5.44
C LYS A 4 -35.87 -1.93 4.29
N GLU A 5 -36.73 -1.82 3.29
CA GLU A 5 -36.66 -2.64 2.09
C GLU A 5 -35.69 -2.03 1.08
N LEU A 6 -34.79 -2.85 0.54
CA LEU A 6 -33.91 -2.52 -0.58
C LEU A 6 -34.34 -3.28 -1.83
N ASN A 7 -34.32 -2.61 -2.98
CA ASN A 7 -34.42 -3.28 -4.27
C ASN A 7 -33.07 -3.93 -4.67
N PRO A 8 -33.01 -4.80 -5.70
CA PRO A 8 -31.76 -5.43 -6.15
C PRO A 8 -30.62 -4.45 -6.46
N LYS A 9 -30.91 -3.28 -7.07
CA LYS A 9 -29.89 -2.26 -7.38
C LYS A 9 -29.35 -1.59 -6.13
N GLN A 10 -30.19 -1.36 -5.12
CA GLN A 10 -29.80 -0.76 -3.83
C GLN A 10 -28.95 -1.72 -2.98
N ALA A 11 -29.22 -3.03 -3.05
CA ALA A 11 -28.50 -4.04 -2.29
C ALA A 11 -27.09 -4.34 -2.82
N LEU A 12 -26.87 -4.15 -4.13
CA LEU A 12 -25.59 -4.42 -4.76
C LEU A 12 -24.54 -3.36 -4.41
N ASN A 13 -23.30 -3.82 -4.26
CA ASN A 13 -22.15 -2.92 -4.26
C ASN A 13 -22.16 -2.12 -5.58
N LYS A 14 -22.14 -0.78 -5.50
CA LYS A 14 -22.31 0.04 -6.68
C LYS A 14 -21.14 -0.05 -7.68
N ALA A 15 -19.93 -0.33 -7.20
CA ALA A 15 -18.80 -0.61 -8.09
C ALA A 15 -18.96 -1.95 -8.82
N PHE A 16 -19.59 -2.95 -8.18
CA PHE A 16 -19.96 -4.20 -8.87
C PHE A 16 -21.11 -3.99 -9.85
N LEU A 17 -22.08 -3.11 -9.52
CA LEU A 17 -23.19 -2.75 -10.41
C LEU A 17 -22.71 -2.16 -11.75
N LYS A 18 -21.57 -1.45 -11.76
CA LYS A 18 -20.91 -0.91 -12.95
C LYS A 18 -20.26 -1.96 -13.87
N VAL A 19 -19.88 -3.13 -13.34
CA VAL A 19 -19.16 -4.16 -14.13
C VAL A 19 -20.08 -4.78 -15.17
N LYS A 20 -19.86 -4.53 -16.46
CA LYS A 20 -20.75 -5.07 -17.51
C LYS A 20 -20.66 -6.61 -17.56
N PRO A 21 -21.77 -7.35 -17.36
CA PRO A 21 -21.78 -8.78 -17.59
C PRO A 21 -21.70 -9.07 -19.09
N HIS A 22 -21.10 -10.20 -19.47
CA HIS A 22 -21.05 -10.60 -20.88
C HIS A 22 -22.42 -11.09 -21.36
N ARG A 23 -22.75 -10.82 -22.63
CA ARG A 23 -23.99 -11.32 -23.26
C ARG A 23 -24.18 -12.82 -23.08
N ALA A 24 -23.12 -13.61 -23.21
CA ALA A 24 -23.17 -15.06 -23.02
C ALA A 24 -23.59 -15.48 -21.59
N GLU A 25 -23.19 -14.71 -20.57
CA GLU A 25 -23.54 -14.98 -19.17
C GLU A 25 -25.00 -14.67 -18.90
N ILE A 26 -25.50 -13.54 -19.43
CA ILE A 26 -26.92 -13.16 -19.31
C ILE A 26 -27.82 -14.14 -20.05
N GLU A 27 -27.45 -14.60 -21.26
CA GLU A 27 -28.22 -15.61 -21.98
C GLU A 27 -28.25 -16.97 -21.26
N SER A 28 -27.12 -17.37 -20.65
CA SER A 28 -27.07 -18.55 -19.78
C SER A 28 -27.99 -18.38 -18.56
N PHE A 29 -27.96 -17.22 -17.91
CA PHE A 29 -28.84 -16.88 -16.79
C PHE A 29 -30.31 -16.92 -17.17
N LYS A 30 -30.70 -16.28 -18.29
CA LYS A 30 -32.06 -16.31 -18.83
C LYS A 30 -32.52 -17.75 -19.04
N THR A 31 -31.70 -18.57 -19.71
CA THR A 31 -32.01 -19.97 -20.00
C THR A 31 -32.31 -20.78 -18.73
N HIS A 32 -31.45 -20.65 -17.71
CA HIS A 32 -31.63 -21.37 -16.45
C HIS A 32 -32.78 -20.82 -15.61
N LEU A 33 -33.03 -19.50 -15.63
CA LEU A 33 -34.13 -18.87 -14.92
C LEU A 33 -35.50 -19.21 -15.53
N ILE A 34 -35.59 -19.24 -16.87
CA ILE A 34 -36.77 -19.75 -17.59
C ILE A 34 -37.02 -21.21 -17.20
N THR A 35 -35.96 -22.04 -17.18
CA THR A 35 -36.06 -23.45 -16.81
C THR A 35 -36.56 -23.64 -15.37
N LEU A 36 -36.11 -22.79 -14.43
CA LEU A 36 -36.62 -22.78 -13.06
C LEU A 36 -38.12 -22.51 -13.04
N LEU A 37 -38.56 -21.43 -13.71
CA LEU A 37 -39.96 -20.97 -13.72
C LEU A 37 -40.90 -21.95 -14.43
N ASP A 38 -40.48 -22.55 -15.55
CA ASP A 38 -41.30 -23.49 -16.33
C ASP A 38 -41.50 -24.84 -15.62
N ARG A 39 -40.63 -25.18 -14.65
CA ARG A 39 -40.69 -26.43 -13.89
C ARG A 39 -41.40 -26.30 -12.54
N VAL A 40 -41.75 -25.09 -12.12
CA VAL A 40 -42.47 -24.89 -10.85
C VAL A 40 -43.84 -25.54 -10.93
N ASN A 41 -44.21 -26.29 -9.88
CA ASN A 41 -45.50 -26.96 -9.80
C ASN A 41 -46.07 -26.88 -8.38
N ASP A 42 -47.10 -26.05 -8.19
CA ASP A 42 -47.72 -25.79 -6.88
C ASP A 42 -48.29 -27.05 -6.18
N THR A 43 -48.50 -28.15 -6.92
CA THR A 43 -48.96 -29.41 -6.35
C THR A 43 -47.83 -30.22 -5.70
N GLU A 44 -46.58 -29.98 -6.08
CA GLU A 44 -45.40 -30.73 -5.63
C GLU A 44 -44.94 -30.37 -4.20
N SER A 45 -44.03 -31.17 -3.66
CA SER A 45 -43.46 -30.96 -2.32
C SER A 45 -42.54 -29.73 -2.22
N GLU A 46 -42.26 -29.26 -1.00
CA GLU A 46 -41.25 -28.22 -0.75
C GLU A 46 -39.85 -28.69 -1.17
N GLU A 47 -39.53 -29.97 -0.97
CA GLU A 47 -38.26 -30.58 -1.37
C GLU A 47 -38.08 -30.63 -2.90
N PHE A 48 -39.18 -30.81 -3.66
CA PHE A 48 -39.14 -30.70 -5.12
C PHE A 48 -38.70 -29.30 -5.56
N HIS A 49 -39.32 -28.26 -4.98
CA HIS A 49 -39.00 -26.86 -5.26
C HIS A 49 -37.58 -26.49 -4.84
N LYS A 50 -37.10 -27.00 -3.69
CA LYS A 50 -35.72 -26.83 -3.23
C LYS A 50 -34.71 -27.37 -4.25
N ASN A 51 -34.96 -28.55 -4.82
CA ASN A 51 -34.08 -29.11 -5.85
C ASN A 51 -34.03 -28.25 -7.13
N LEU A 52 -35.13 -27.59 -7.51
CA LEU A 52 -35.13 -26.66 -8.64
C LEU A 52 -34.24 -25.43 -8.37
N VAL A 53 -34.29 -24.88 -7.16
CA VAL A 53 -33.42 -23.75 -6.74
C VAL A 53 -31.95 -24.17 -6.75
N ILE A 54 -31.64 -25.39 -6.25
CA ILE A 54 -30.27 -25.96 -6.30
C ILE A 54 -29.77 -26.04 -7.74
N ASP A 55 -30.56 -26.63 -8.64
CA ASP A 55 -30.21 -26.80 -10.05
C ASP A 55 -29.96 -25.46 -10.74
N PHE A 56 -30.81 -24.46 -10.48
CA PHE A 56 -30.67 -23.13 -11.02
C PHE A 56 -29.37 -22.46 -10.58
N LEU A 57 -29.11 -22.39 -9.27
CA LEU A 57 -27.90 -21.73 -8.75
C LEU A 57 -26.63 -22.43 -9.25
N LYS A 58 -26.60 -23.77 -9.21
CA LYS A 58 -25.44 -24.57 -9.67
C LYS A 58 -25.08 -24.30 -11.12
N LYS A 59 -26.04 -24.45 -12.04
CA LYS A 59 -25.80 -24.35 -13.48
C LYS A 59 -25.51 -22.93 -13.94
N THR A 60 -25.98 -21.95 -13.16
CA THR A 60 -25.81 -20.53 -13.51
C THR A 60 -24.47 -19.98 -13.01
N TYR A 61 -24.06 -20.30 -11.78
CA TYR A 61 -22.91 -19.63 -11.14
C TYR A 61 -21.92 -20.55 -10.43
N TYR A 62 -22.42 -21.52 -9.66
CA TYR A 62 -21.65 -22.08 -8.56
C TYR A 62 -20.88 -23.35 -8.92
N GLU A 63 -21.29 -24.11 -9.94
CA GLU A 63 -20.48 -25.23 -10.41
C GLU A 63 -19.35 -24.78 -11.36
N PRO A 64 -18.13 -25.34 -11.25
CA PRO A 64 -17.69 -26.36 -10.27
C PRO A 64 -17.10 -25.78 -8.97
N ASN A 65 -17.07 -24.45 -8.82
CA ASN A 65 -16.21 -23.76 -7.83
C ASN A 65 -16.76 -23.76 -6.39
N HIS A 66 -18.07 -24.00 -6.21
CA HIS A 66 -18.75 -23.92 -4.92
C HIS A 66 -19.75 -25.06 -4.74
N PHE A 67 -19.71 -25.69 -3.57
CA PHE A 67 -20.63 -26.76 -3.22
C PHE A 67 -21.97 -26.20 -2.71
N ILE A 68 -23.07 -26.69 -3.28
CA ILE A 68 -24.44 -26.34 -2.89
C ILE A 68 -25.22 -27.62 -2.58
N ASN A 69 -25.72 -27.72 -1.34
CA ASN A 69 -26.62 -28.80 -0.91
C ASN A 69 -27.30 -28.48 0.43
N THR A 70 -28.17 -29.38 0.89
CA THR A 70 -28.67 -29.46 2.27
C THR A 70 -27.51 -29.73 3.26
N LYS A 71 -27.61 -29.20 4.49
CA LYS A 71 -26.62 -29.46 5.56
C LYS A 71 -27.31 -29.70 6.90
N GLY A 72 -27.33 -30.96 7.33
CA GLY A 72 -27.95 -31.34 8.60
C GLY A 72 -29.45 -31.01 8.62
N ARG A 73 -29.85 -30.03 9.44
CA ARG A 73 -31.25 -29.53 9.52
C ARG A 73 -31.46 -28.20 8.79
N ASN A 74 -30.43 -27.66 8.15
CA ASN A 74 -30.54 -26.45 7.33
C ASN A 74 -31.02 -26.87 5.94
N ASP A 75 -32.00 -26.14 5.41
CA ASP A 75 -32.66 -26.44 4.15
C ASP A 75 -31.70 -26.43 2.97
N LEU A 76 -31.00 -25.33 2.75
CA LEU A 76 -30.04 -25.19 1.66
C LEU A 76 -28.88 -24.30 2.10
N VAL A 77 -27.65 -24.69 1.76
CA VAL A 77 -26.46 -23.89 2.03
C VAL A 77 -25.55 -23.79 0.81
N ILE A 78 -24.88 -22.65 0.67
CA ILE A 78 -23.78 -22.43 -0.27
C ILE A 78 -22.48 -22.41 0.53
N HIS A 79 -21.53 -23.26 0.15
CA HIS A 79 -20.22 -23.36 0.79
C HIS A 79 -19.19 -22.41 0.17
N ASN A 80 -18.23 -21.98 0.97
CA ASN A 80 -17.16 -21.07 0.53
C ASN A 80 -16.15 -21.73 -0.45
N SER A 81 -16.21 -23.05 -0.67
CA SER A 81 -15.42 -23.78 -1.67
C SER A 81 -16.24 -24.88 -2.35
N ASP A 82 -15.61 -25.59 -3.29
CA ASP A 82 -16.13 -26.75 -4.02
C ASP A 82 -16.36 -28.01 -3.15
N THR A 83 -16.05 -27.96 -1.84
CA THR A 83 -16.23 -29.09 -0.92
C THR A 83 -17.23 -28.81 0.21
N ALA A 84 -18.01 -29.85 0.56
CA ALA A 84 -18.91 -29.86 1.72
C ALA A 84 -18.20 -29.72 3.09
N LYS A 85 -16.86 -29.88 3.14
CA LYS A 85 -16.05 -29.70 4.35
C LYS A 85 -15.77 -28.25 4.66
N SER A 86 -15.88 -27.36 3.67
CA SER A 86 -15.67 -25.94 3.89
C SER A 86 -16.81 -25.30 4.68
N SER A 87 -16.54 -24.14 5.25
CA SER A 87 -17.51 -23.32 5.97
C SER A 87 -18.69 -22.92 5.07
N VAL A 88 -19.85 -22.74 5.71
CA VAL A 88 -21.05 -22.23 5.05
C VAL A 88 -20.92 -20.73 4.87
N GLY A 89 -21.14 -20.26 3.65
CA GLY A 89 -21.15 -18.85 3.28
C GLY A 89 -22.57 -18.27 3.19
N VAL A 90 -23.56 -19.02 2.70
CA VAL A 90 -24.96 -18.58 2.59
C VAL A 90 -25.90 -19.64 3.15
N ILE A 91 -26.93 -19.20 3.88
CA ILE A 91 -28.02 -20.05 4.37
C ILE A 91 -29.29 -19.67 3.60
N ILE A 92 -29.98 -20.64 3.04
CA ILE A 92 -31.21 -20.44 2.26
C ILE A 92 -32.32 -21.32 2.86
N GLU A 93 -33.42 -20.67 3.21
CA GLU A 93 -34.66 -21.30 3.65
C GLU A 93 -35.68 -21.28 2.51
N THR A 94 -36.17 -22.45 2.13
CA THR A 94 -37.04 -22.61 0.96
C THR A 94 -38.44 -23.00 1.40
N LYS A 95 -39.45 -22.22 1.02
CA LYS A 95 -40.87 -22.53 1.26
C LYS A 95 -41.60 -22.95 -0.01
N LYS A 96 -42.66 -23.72 0.17
CA LYS A 96 -43.59 -24.02 -0.94
C LYS A 96 -44.23 -22.72 -1.45
N THR A 97 -44.40 -22.61 -2.77
CA THR A 97 -44.98 -21.46 -3.47
C THR A 97 -46.35 -21.02 -2.93
N THR A 98 -47.16 -21.96 -2.46
CA THR A 98 -48.51 -21.70 -1.92
C THR A 98 -48.54 -21.43 -0.40
N ASN A 99 -47.41 -21.58 0.31
CA ASN A 99 -47.34 -21.47 1.77
C ASN A 99 -47.19 -20.02 2.26
N LYS A 100 -48.26 -19.22 2.05
CA LYS A 100 -48.30 -17.80 2.47
C LYS A 100 -48.32 -17.59 4.00
N ALA A 101 -48.65 -18.63 4.78
CA ALA A 101 -48.76 -18.50 6.23
C ALA A 101 -47.38 -18.43 6.91
N GLU A 102 -46.42 -19.23 6.40
CA GLU A 102 -45.07 -19.37 6.97
C GLU A 102 -44.02 -18.49 6.28
N MET A 103 -44.28 -18.02 5.06
CA MET A 103 -43.42 -17.11 4.30
C MET A 103 -43.48 -15.67 4.83
N LEU A 104 -42.37 -14.93 4.71
CA LEU A 104 -42.27 -13.52 5.07
C LEU A 104 -43.11 -12.65 4.13
N THR A 105 -43.55 -11.49 4.60
CA THR A 105 -44.08 -10.40 3.75
C THR A 105 -43.29 -9.12 3.98
N ARG A 106 -43.44 -8.15 3.06
CA ARG A 106 -42.77 -6.85 3.11
C ARG A 106 -43.10 -6.07 4.38
N GLU A 107 -44.30 -6.25 4.91
CA GLU A 107 -44.79 -5.59 6.13
C GLU A 107 -44.56 -6.44 7.40
N ASN A 108 -44.34 -7.75 7.26
CA ASN A 108 -44.19 -8.66 8.39
C ASN A 108 -43.19 -9.79 8.11
N ILE A 109 -41.98 -9.60 8.63
CA ILE A 109 -40.90 -10.60 8.57
C ILE A 109 -40.96 -11.64 9.69
N ASN A 110 -41.69 -11.41 10.80
CA ASN A 110 -41.70 -12.33 11.95
C ASN A 110 -42.61 -13.53 11.66
N LYS A 111 -42.13 -14.39 10.76
CA LYS A 111 -42.78 -15.59 10.25
C LYS A 111 -41.84 -16.77 10.45
N LYS A 112 -42.39 -17.97 10.31
CA LYS A 112 -41.64 -19.21 10.57
C LYS A 112 -40.34 -19.30 9.77
N ALA A 113 -40.35 -18.93 8.47
CA ALA A 113 -39.14 -18.93 7.66
C ALA A 113 -38.03 -18.01 8.20
N PHE A 114 -38.37 -16.83 8.74
CA PHE A 114 -37.36 -15.95 9.36
C PHE A 114 -36.88 -16.50 10.71
N GLN A 115 -37.78 -17.10 11.50
CA GLN A 115 -37.43 -17.76 12.77
C GLN A 115 -36.50 -18.96 12.54
N GLU A 116 -36.68 -19.68 11.44
CA GLU A 116 -35.81 -20.74 10.93
C GLU A 116 -34.42 -20.19 10.58
N LEU A 117 -34.33 -19.10 9.81
CA LEU A 117 -33.06 -18.43 9.52
C LEU A 117 -32.31 -18.01 10.80
N VAL A 118 -33.01 -17.48 11.81
CA VAL A 118 -32.39 -17.13 13.11
C VAL A 118 -31.80 -18.38 13.78
N LEU A 119 -32.53 -19.49 13.80
CA LEU A 119 -32.05 -20.74 14.38
C LEU A 119 -30.82 -21.28 13.62
N TYR A 120 -30.86 -21.30 12.29
CA TYR A 120 -29.76 -21.79 11.46
C TYR A 120 -28.51 -20.92 11.59
N TYR A 121 -28.69 -19.60 11.64
CA TYR A 121 -27.58 -18.68 11.90
C TYR A 121 -26.91 -18.96 13.25
N LEU A 122 -27.70 -19.07 14.33
CA LEU A 122 -27.16 -19.31 15.66
C LEU A 122 -26.43 -20.66 15.75
N ARG A 123 -26.91 -21.71 15.08
CA ARG A 123 -26.18 -22.98 15.00
C ARG A 123 -24.83 -22.86 14.30
N GLU A 124 -24.78 -22.22 13.14
CA GLU A 124 -23.50 -21.99 12.45
C GLU A 124 -22.56 -21.13 13.31
N ARG A 125 -23.06 -20.01 13.83
CA ARG A 125 -22.26 -19.00 14.52
C ARG A 125 -21.77 -19.43 15.90
N ILE A 126 -22.64 -20.07 16.70
CA ILE A 126 -22.39 -20.42 18.11
C ILE A 126 -21.92 -21.87 18.24
N THR A 127 -22.68 -22.83 17.66
CA THR A 127 -22.37 -24.27 17.79
C THR A 127 -21.18 -24.66 16.92
N HIS A 128 -21.17 -24.26 15.64
CA HIS A 128 -20.09 -24.60 14.71
C HIS A 128 -18.95 -23.58 14.68
N LYS A 129 -19.06 -22.47 15.44
CA LYS A 129 -18.07 -21.38 15.50
C LYS A 129 -17.70 -20.82 14.12
N ASN A 130 -18.64 -20.86 13.18
CA ASN A 130 -18.46 -20.34 11.83
C ASN A 130 -18.57 -18.81 11.85
N LEU A 131 -17.50 -18.12 11.44
CA LEU A 131 -17.44 -16.65 11.32
C LEU A 131 -17.62 -16.17 9.87
N GLU A 132 -17.87 -17.09 8.94
CA GLU A 132 -17.78 -16.85 7.50
C GLU A 132 -19.14 -16.82 6.78
N VAL A 133 -20.26 -16.91 7.51
CA VAL A 133 -21.60 -16.68 6.95
C VAL A 133 -21.72 -15.23 6.50
N LYS A 134 -22.15 -15.01 5.25
CA LYS A 134 -22.23 -13.70 4.59
C LYS A 134 -23.67 -13.23 4.41
N HIS A 135 -24.56 -14.11 3.97
CA HIS A 135 -25.96 -13.79 3.70
C HIS A 135 -26.91 -14.91 4.16
N LEU A 136 -28.15 -14.51 4.43
CA LEU A 136 -29.26 -15.41 4.75
C LEU A 136 -30.44 -15.10 3.82
N ILE A 137 -31.08 -16.12 3.28
CA ILE A 137 -32.12 -15.97 2.25
C ILE A 137 -33.36 -16.74 2.66
N ALA A 138 -34.53 -16.13 2.54
CA ALA A 138 -35.81 -16.85 2.55
C ALA A 138 -36.48 -16.72 1.18
N THR A 139 -36.91 -17.83 0.57
CA THR A 139 -37.55 -17.80 -0.74
C THR A 139 -38.65 -18.84 -0.88
N ASN A 140 -39.69 -18.51 -1.67
CA ASN A 140 -40.70 -19.47 -2.14
C ASN A 140 -40.60 -19.71 -3.66
N ILE A 141 -39.39 -19.59 -4.23
CA ILE A 141 -39.06 -19.47 -5.67
C ILE A 141 -39.43 -18.11 -6.26
N TYR A 142 -40.65 -17.61 -6.05
CA TYR A 142 -41.08 -16.36 -6.65
C TYR A 142 -40.54 -15.14 -5.90
N GLU A 143 -40.76 -15.10 -4.59
CA GLU A 143 -40.35 -14.02 -3.71
C GLU A 143 -39.04 -14.39 -3.02
N TRP A 144 -38.10 -13.44 -2.99
CA TRP A 144 -36.79 -13.60 -2.37
C TRP A 144 -36.55 -12.48 -1.35
N PHE A 145 -36.17 -12.88 -0.14
CA PHE A 145 -35.76 -11.98 0.95
C PHE A 145 -34.31 -12.29 1.31
N ILE A 146 -33.39 -11.34 1.10
CA ILE A 146 -31.96 -11.50 1.38
C ILE A 146 -31.53 -10.58 2.52
N PHE A 147 -30.83 -11.13 3.50
CA PHE A 147 -30.35 -10.43 4.69
C PHE A 147 -28.83 -10.54 4.79
N ASP A 148 -28.15 -9.43 5.13
CA ASP A 148 -26.73 -9.44 5.46
C ASP A 148 -26.47 -10.11 6.82
N ALA A 149 -25.49 -10.99 6.91
CA ALA A 149 -25.17 -11.70 8.15
C ALA A 149 -24.72 -10.75 9.29
N THR A 150 -24.21 -9.56 8.99
CA THR A 150 -23.87 -8.55 10.01
C THR A 150 -25.08 -8.08 10.80
N LEU A 151 -26.27 -8.03 10.18
CA LEU A 151 -27.53 -7.78 10.85
C LEU A 151 -27.80 -8.86 11.90
N PHE A 152 -27.63 -10.13 11.51
CA PHE A 152 -27.86 -11.26 12.39
C PHE A 152 -26.84 -11.34 13.53
N GLU A 153 -25.57 -10.99 13.26
CA GLU A 153 -24.54 -10.88 14.28
C GLU A 153 -24.93 -9.84 15.35
N ARG A 154 -25.29 -8.63 14.91
CA ARG A 154 -25.66 -7.50 15.77
C ARG A 154 -26.91 -7.78 16.60
N LEU A 155 -27.97 -8.28 15.97
CA LEU A 155 -29.28 -8.44 16.62
C LEU A 155 -29.39 -9.73 17.44
N PHE A 156 -28.80 -10.84 16.97
CA PHE A 156 -29.02 -12.16 17.57
C PHE A 156 -27.78 -12.70 18.27
N ALA A 157 -26.62 -12.79 17.60
CA ALA A 157 -25.44 -13.44 18.19
C ALA A 157 -24.73 -12.61 19.27
N GLN A 158 -24.81 -11.27 19.21
CA GLN A 158 -24.28 -10.40 20.27
C GLN A 158 -25.24 -10.27 21.47
N ASN A 159 -26.50 -10.68 21.33
CA ASN A 159 -27.46 -10.61 22.42
C ASN A 159 -27.25 -11.76 23.43
N LYS A 160 -26.62 -11.43 24.56
CA LYS A 160 -26.27 -12.41 25.60
C LYS A 160 -27.49 -13.19 26.13
N ASN A 161 -28.67 -12.57 26.18
CA ASN A 161 -29.87 -13.24 26.69
C ASN A 161 -30.39 -14.27 25.68
N LEU A 162 -30.53 -13.88 24.41
CA LEU A 162 -30.96 -14.80 23.36
C LEU A 162 -29.98 -15.97 23.20
N VAL A 163 -28.67 -15.69 23.19
CA VAL A 163 -27.63 -16.73 23.08
C VAL A 163 -27.68 -17.70 24.27
N LYS A 164 -27.96 -17.19 25.48
CA LYS A 164 -28.17 -18.06 26.64
C LYS A 164 -29.39 -18.98 26.45
N GLN A 165 -30.53 -18.43 26.04
CA GLN A 165 -31.74 -19.21 25.76
C GLN A 165 -31.52 -20.24 24.64
N PHE A 166 -30.79 -19.88 23.59
CA PHE A 166 -30.40 -20.80 22.52
C PHE A 166 -29.49 -21.93 23.02
N ASN A 167 -28.47 -21.62 23.83
CA ASN A 167 -27.60 -22.65 24.41
C ASN A 167 -28.36 -23.58 25.37
N ASP A 168 -29.32 -23.05 26.13
CA ASP A 168 -30.20 -23.85 26.99
C ASP A 168 -31.13 -24.75 26.16
N PHE A 169 -31.63 -24.26 25.03
CA PHE A 169 -32.42 -25.03 24.07
C PHE A 169 -31.59 -26.18 23.45
N GLU A 170 -30.41 -25.89 22.89
CA GLU A 170 -29.55 -26.90 22.26
C GLU A 170 -28.98 -27.91 23.27
N ALA A 171 -28.79 -27.52 24.54
CA ALA A 171 -28.39 -28.41 25.62
C ALA A 171 -29.57 -29.22 26.22
N GLY A 172 -30.79 -29.05 25.71
CA GLY A 172 -31.99 -29.73 26.20
C GLY A 172 -32.40 -29.36 27.63
N ARG A 173 -32.03 -28.16 28.10
CA ARG A 173 -32.32 -27.66 29.46
C ARG A 173 -33.67 -26.94 29.58
N LEU A 174 -34.36 -26.70 28.46
CA LEU A 174 -35.68 -26.05 28.42
C LEU A 174 -36.82 -27.08 28.42
N ALA A 175 -38.05 -26.58 28.58
CA ALA A 175 -39.26 -27.39 28.73
C ALA A 175 -39.59 -28.28 27.51
N ASP A 176 -39.03 -27.98 26.33
CA ASP A 176 -39.14 -28.79 25.12
C ASP A 176 -37.87 -28.62 24.26
N THR A 177 -37.51 -29.65 23.51
CA THR A 177 -36.34 -29.73 22.62
C THR A 177 -36.72 -29.65 21.13
N LYS A 178 -38.01 -29.62 20.81
CA LYS A 178 -38.51 -29.46 19.44
C LYS A 178 -38.23 -28.06 18.92
N THR A 179 -37.90 -27.97 17.62
CA THR A 179 -37.64 -26.68 16.95
C THR A 179 -38.85 -25.74 17.00
N GLU A 180 -40.07 -26.28 17.00
CA GLU A 180 -41.30 -25.49 17.16
C GLU A 180 -41.34 -24.71 18.49
N PHE A 181 -40.75 -25.25 19.56
CA PHE A 181 -40.61 -24.54 20.82
C PHE A 181 -39.68 -23.33 20.67
N PHE A 182 -38.54 -23.50 20.00
CA PHE A 182 -37.63 -22.39 19.72
C PHE A 182 -38.33 -21.29 18.92
N TYR A 183 -39.05 -21.65 17.85
CA TYR A 183 -39.75 -20.69 17.01
C TYR A 183 -40.79 -19.87 17.79
N LYS A 184 -41.71 -20.53 18.50
CA LYS A 184 -42.85 -19.86 19.17
C LYS A 184 -42.52 -19.24 20.53
N ARG A 185 -41.53 -19.78 21.25
CA ARG A 185 -41.25 -19.36 22.65
C ARG A 185 -39.96 -18.56 22.81
N ILE A 186 -39.06 -18.60 21.83
CA ILE A 186 -37.76 -17.91 21.90
C ILE A 186 -37.64 -16.88 20.78
N ALA A 187 -37.67 -17.32 19.51
CA ALA A 187 -37.45 -16.45 18.37
C ALA A 187 -38.59 -15.44 18.18
N GLU A 188 -39.84 -15.90 18.13
CA GLU A 188 -41.01 -15.04 17.88
C GLU A 188 -41.14 -13.88 18.90
N PRO A 189 -41.09 -14.12 20.24
CA PRO A 189 -41.14 -13.03 21.22
C PRO A 189 -39.93 -12.09 21.12
N PHE A 190 -38.74 -12.64 20.84
CA PHE A 190 -37.52 -11.83 20.71
C PHE A 190 -37.61 -10.88 19.51
N ILE A 191 -38.02 -11.39 18.34
CA ILE A 191 -38.16 -10.59 17.12
C ILE A 191 -39.21 -9.48 17.31
N ASN A 192 -40.34 -9.79 17.96
CA ASN A 192 -41.36 -8.78 18.30
C ASN A 192 -40.84 -7.66 19.21
N GLY A 193 -39.81 -7.95 20.03
CA GLY A 193 -39.18 -6.98 20.91
C GLY A 193 -38.17 -6.04 20.24
N ILE A 194 -37.86 -6.24 18.94
CA ILE A 194 -36.86 -5.44 18.23
C ILE A 194 -37.40 -4.04 17.94
N THR A 195 -36.71 -3.03 18.47
CA THR A 195 -37.01 -1.61 18.21
C THR A 195 -36.14 -1.00 17.12
N SER A 196 -34.98 -1.60 16.83
CA SER A 196 -34.08 -1.13 15.77
C SER A 196 -34.61 -1.43 14.36
N GLU A 197 -34.01 -0.77 13.37
CA GLU A 197 -34.27 -1.00 11.96
C GLU A 197 -33.74 -2.36 11.49
N ILE A 198 -34.53 -3.07 10.68
CA ILE A 198 -34.15 -4.29 9.98
C ILE A 198 -34.15 -4.02 8.48
N GLU A 199 -32.97 -4.11 7.88
CA GLU A 199 -32.75 -3.93 6.45
C GLU A 199 -32.74 -5.29 5.75
N PHE A 200 -33.42 -5.39 4.60
CA PHE A 200 -33.43 -6.59 3.76
C PHE A 200 -33.64 -6.24 2.29
N THR A 201 -33.16 -7.12 1.40
CA THR A 201 -33.41 -7.00 -0.04
C THR A 201 -34.63 -7.82 -0.42
N TYR A 202 -35.53 -7.25 -1.22
CA TYR A 202 -36.70 -7.94 -1.76
C TYR A 202 -36.78 -7.84 -3.28
N PHE A 203 -37.16 -8.94 -3.93
CA PHE A 203 -37.62 -8.95 -5.31
C PHE A 203 -38.56 -10.12 -5.57
N ASN A 204 -39.41 -9.96 -6.59
CA ASN A 204 -40.24 -11.04 -7.13
C ASN A 204 -39.76 -11.40 -8.54
N ILE A 205 -39.38 -12.65 -8.76
CA ILE A 205 -38.90 -13.13 -10.07
C ILE A 205 -39.98 -12.99 -11.15
N GLN A 206 -41.26 -13.04 -10.78
CA GLN A 206 -42.36 -12.91 -11.73
C GLN A 206 -42.39 -11.54 -12.42
N ASP A 207 -41.85 -10.50 -11.79
CA ASP A 207 -41.78 -9.15 -12.36
C ASP A 207 -40.86 -9.09 -13.60
N PHE A 208 -39.97 -10.09 -13.77
CA PHE A 208 -39.03 -10.20 -14.88
C PHE A 208 -39.51 -11.14 -16.02
N GLN A 209 -40.77 -11.61 -16.00
CA GLN A 209 -41.29 -12.50 -17.04
C GLN A 209 -41.23 -11.93 -18.47
N LYS A 210 -41.46 -10.61 -18.62
CA LYS A 210 -41.40 -9.92 -19.91
C LYS A 210 -39.98 -9.93 -20.51
N PRO A 211 -38.94 -9.41 -19.83
CA PRO A 211 -37.57 -9.43 -20.35
C PRO A 211 -37.00 -10.85 -20.50
N LEU A 212 -37.49 -11.83 -19.73
CA LEU A 212 -37.07 -13.22 -19.89
C LEU A 212 -37.57 -13.87 -21.19
N ARG A 213 -38.75 -13.47 -21.69
CA ARG A 213 -39.46 -14.18 -22.77
C ARG A 213 -39.62 -13.38 -24.06
N ASN A 214 -39.01 -12.21 -24.17
CA ASN A 214 -38.97 -11.43 -25.40
C ASN A 214 -37.58 -11.47 -26.06
N ASN A 215 -37.53 -11.00 -27.32
CA ASN A 215 -36.30 -10.93 -28.12
C ASN A 215 -35.71 -9.51 -28.16
N ASP A 216 -36.17 -8.61 -27.29
CA ASP A 216 -35.68 -7.23 -27.25
C ASP A 216 -34.42 -7.16 -26.38
N GLN A 217 -33.26 -7.01 -27.04
CA GLN A 217 -31.96 -6.96 -26.37
C GLN A 217 -31.81 -5.81 -25.38
N ALA A 218 -32.60 -4.74 -25.52
CA ALA A 218 -32.60 -3.63 -24.57
C ALA A 218 -33.32 -3.97 -23.26
N ASP A 219 -34.38 -4.79 -23.33
CA ASP A 219 -35.14 -5.22 -22.15
C ASP A 219 -34.26 -6.11 -21.23
N ASP A 220 -33.25 -6.80 -21.78
CA ASP A 220 -32.32 -7.64 -21.01
C ASP A 220 -31.50 -6.88 -19.95
N ASN A 221 -31.28 -5.57 -20.14
CA ASN A 221 -30.57 -4.76 -19.15
C ASN A 221 -31.28 -4.75 -17.79
N SER A 222 -32.61 -4.94 -17.76
CA SER A 222 -33.36 -5.06 -16.51
C SER A 222 -32.99 -6.31 -15.69
N LEU A 223 -32.35 -7.32 -16.29
CA LEU A 223 -31.90 -8.54 -15.62
C LEU A 223 -30.52 -8.40 -14.95
N ILE A 224 -29.75 -7.36 -15.25
CA ILE A 224 -28.36 -7.20 -14.78
C ILE A 224 -28.29 -7.19 -13.24
N ALA A 225 -29.14 -6.39 -12.60
CA ALA A 225 -29.16 -6.30 -11.13
C ALA A 225 -29.56 -7.64 -10.50
N LEU A 226 -30.53 -8.35 -11.07
CA LEU A 226 -30.93 -9.66 -10.56
C LEU A 226 -29.83 -10.72 -10.75
N PHE A 227 -29.19 -10.74 -11.93
CA PHE A 227 -28.05 -11.60 -12.25
C PHE A 227 -26.92 -11.39 -11.23
N LYS A 228 -26.54 -10.13 -10.97
CA LYS A 228 -25.47 -9.82 -10.03
C LYS A 228 -25.84 -10.13 -8.59
N LEU A 229 -27.10 -9.92 -8.20
CA LEU A 229 -27.55 -10.15 -6.83
C LEU A 229 -27.43 -11.63 -6.43
N LEU A 230 -27.64 -12.56 -7.37
CA LEU A 230 -27.56 -14.00 -7.11
C LEU A 230 -26.17 -14.60 -7.37
N SER A 231 -25.20 -13.77 -7.75
CA SER A 231 -23.83 -14.19 -8.06
C SER A 231 -22.99 -14.52 -6.81
N PRO A 232 -21.89 -15.30 -6.96
CA PRO A 232 -20.92 -15.53 -5.89
C PRO A 232 -20.27 -14.24 -5.38
N GLU A 233 -19.99 -13.27 -6.26
CA GLU A 233 -19.40 -11.97 -5.94
C GLU A 233 -20.23 -11.22 -4.89
N HIS A 234 -21.55 -11.21 -5.05
CA HIS A 234 -22.44 -10.61 -4.07
C HIS A 234 -22.68 -11.54 -2.86
N LEU A 235 -23.22 -12.74 -3.09
CA LEU A 235 -23.71 -13.59 -2.00
C LEU A 235 -22.60 -14.15 -1.10
N LEU A 236 -21.41 -14.42 -1.64
CA LEU A 236 -20.25 -14.87 -0.87
C LEU A 236 -19.26 -13.73 -0.56
N LYS A 237 -19.59 -12.48 -0.97
CA LYS A 237 -18.71 -11.30 -0.85
C LYS A 237 -17.32 -11.56 -1.44
N LEU A 238 -17.26 -12.25 -2.58
CA LEU A 238 -16.00 -12.49 -3.29
C LEU A 238 -15.55 -11.21 -4.00
N PRO A 239 -14.22 -11.00 -4.14
CA PRO A 239 -13.71 -9.90 -4.94
C PRO A 239 -14.14 -10.10 -6.41
N PHE A 240 -14.62 -9.05 -7.05
CA PHE A 240 -14.96 -9.04 -8.48
C PHE A 240 -13.83 -8.40 -9.29
N THR A 241 -13.78 -8.70 -10.59
CA THR A 241 -12.83 -8.15 -11.57
C THR A 241 -13.15 -6.69 -11.86
N ASN A 242 -13.04 -5.85 -10.83
CA ASN A 242 -12.98 -4.40 -10.95
C ASN A 242 -12.18 -3.86 -9.77
N ASP A 243 -11.09 -4.56 -9.42
CA ASP A 243 -10.02 -3.89 -8.72
C ASP A 243 -9.41 -2.95 -9.76
N SER A 244 -9.99 -1.74 -9.85
CA SER A 244 -9.64 -0.64 -10.74
C SER A 244 -8.15 -0.30 -10.70
N ASN A 245 -7.44 -0.88 -9.73
CA ASN A 245 -6.04 -0.71 -9.42
C ASN A 245 -5.16 -1.91 -9.86
N SER A 246 -5.70 -2.89 -10.59
CA SER A 246 -4.93 -4.02 -11.11
C SER A 246 -4.45 -3.75 -12.54
N LEU A 247 -3.13 -3.83 -12.74
CA LEU A 247 -2.52 -3.60 -14.04
C LEU A 247 -2.90 -4.71 -15.03
N ASP A 248 -3.49 -4.35 -16.18
CA ASP A 248 -3.56 -5.27 -17.31
C ASP A 248 -2.15 -5.48 -17.90
N LYS A 249 -1.56 -6.64 -17.59
CA LYS A 249 -0.21 -7.00 -18.01
C LYS A 249 -0.08 -7.11 -19.53
N ARG A 250 -1.14 -7.49 -20.25
CA ARG A 250 -1.10 -7.65 -21.71
C ARG A 250 -1.08 -6.29 -22.38
N PHE A 251 -1.99 -5.39 -21.99
CA PHE A 251 -2.01 -4.01 -22.43
C PHE A 251 -0.66 -3.33 -22.17
N TYR A 252 -0.15 -3.45 -20.93
CA TYR A 252 1.11 -2.85 -20.52
C TYR A 252 2.31 -3.36 -21.34
N SER A 253 2.47 -4.68 -21.48
CA SER A 253 3.60 -5.24 -22.22
C SER A 253 3.56 -4.93 -23.72
N GLU A 254 2.37 -4.93 -24.32
CA GLU A 254 2.20 -4.58 -25.73
C GLU A 254 2.41 -3.08 -25.99
N LEU A 255 1.98 -2.20 -25.06
CA LEU A 255 2.26 -0.77 -25.14
C LEU A 255 3.76 -0.47 -25.04
N LEU A 256 4.49 -1.13 -24.11
CA LEU A 256 5.95 -0.99 -24.03
C LEU A 256 6.63 -1.39 -25.33
N HIS A 257 6.17 -2.47 -25.97
CA HIS A 257 6.68 -2.92 -27.26
C HIS A 257 6.50 -1.87 -28.37
N ILE A 258 5.33 -1.23 -28.46
CA ILE A 258 5.06 -0.16 -29.43
C ILE A 258 5.95 1.07 -29.18
N ILE A 259 6.17 1.43 -27.90
CA ILE A 259 7.06 2.52 -27.51
C ILE A 259 8.52 2.20 -27.86
N GLY A 260 8.96 0.95 -27.72
CA GLY A 260 10.35 0.50 -27.92
C GLY A 260 11.10 0.20 -26.61
N LEU A 261 10.37 -0.19 -25.57
CA LEU A 261 10.86 -0.47 -24.23
C LEU A 261 10.59 -1.94 -23.83
N THR A 262 11.36 -2.44 -22.86
CA THR A 262 11.15 -3.76 -22.25
C THR A 262 11.27 -3.69 -20.74
N GLU A 263 10.56 -4.57 -20.03
CA GLU A 263 10.69 -4.78 -18.59
C GLU A 263 11.69 -5.91 -18.31
N THR A 264 12.77 -5.63 -17.58
CA THR A 264 13.79 -6.62 -17.15
C THR A 264 13.75 -6.79 -15.63
N LYS A 265 14.15 -7.96 -15.11
CA LYS A 265 14.17 -8.21 -13.65
C LYS A 265 15.61 -8.31 -13.16
N GLU A 266 16.03 -7.37 -12.32
CA GLU A 266 17.37 -7.34 -11.71
C GLU A 266 17.26 -7.25 -10.18
N GLY A 267 17.86 -8.21 -9.46
CA GLY A 267 17.88 -8.20 -7.99
C GLY A 267 16.50 -8.20 -7.30
N GLY A 268 15.43 -8.62 -7.98
CA GLY A 268 14.05 -8.56 -7.49
C GLY A 268 13.27 -7.31 -7.90
N LYS A 269 13.93 -6.30 -8.50
CA LYS A 269 13.30 -5.09 -9.05
C LYS A 269 13.07 -5.25 -10.56
N LYS A 270 12.00 -4.65 -11.09
CA LYS A 270 11.63 -4.72 -12.51
C LYS A 270 12.00 -3.45 -13.26
N LEU A 271 13.16 -3.35 -13.92
CA LEU A 271 13.58 -2.11 -14.58
C LEU A 271 12.94 -1.99 -15.97
N ILE A 272 12.55 -0.78 -16.36
CA ILE A 272 12.20 -0.49 -17.75
C ILE A 272 13.45 0.03 -18.45
N GLU A 273 13.81 -0.66 -19.52
CA GLU A 273 15.04 -0.40 -20.24
C GLU A 273 14.77 -0.31 -21.73
N ARG A 274 15.65 0.42 -22.43
CA ARG A 274 15.71 0.38 -23.89
C ARG A 274 15.97 -1.07 -24.33
N ASN A 275 15.33 -1.51 -25.40
CA ASN A 275 15.56 -2.84 -25.97
C ASN A 275 17.07 -3.09 -26.21
N LYS A 276 17.49 -4.35 -26.06
CA LYS A 276 18.91 -4.73 -26.23
C LYS A 276 19.36 -4.50 -27.67
N PRO A 277 20.66 -4.21 -27.91
CA PRO A 277 21.20 -4.15 -29.26
C PRO A 277 20.87 -5.44 -30.04
N GLY A 278 20.22 -5.31 -31.21
CA GLY A 278 19.70 -6.42 -32.02
C GLY A 278 18.18 -6.62 -31.94
N GLU A 279 17.53 -6.14 -30.88
CA GLU A 279 16.07 -6.17 -30.66
C GLU A 279 15.43 -4.76 -30.78
N ARG A 280 16.25 -3.76 -31.13
CA ARG A 280 15.80 -2.38 -31.36
C ARG A 280 15.19 -2.26 -32.74
N HIS A 281 13.93 -1.86 -32.80
CA HIS A 281 13.22 -1.63 -34.05
C HIS A 281 13.12 -0.12 -34.31
N THR A 282 13.73 0.35 -35.39
CA THR A 282 13.81 1.79 -35.73
C THR A 282 12.46 2.45 -35.96
N GLY A 283 11.39 1.67 -36.13
CA GLY A 283 10.03 2.20 -36.25
C GLY A 283 9.32 2.43 -34.92
N THR A 284 9.85 1.94 -33.80
CA THR A 284 9.26 2.23 -32.49
C THR A 284 9.40 3.71 -32.15
N ILE A 285 8.45 4.25 -31.38
CA ILE A 285 8.36 5.70 -31.11
C ILE A 285 9.65 6.23 -30.49
N LEU A 286 10.21 5.50 -29.52
CA LEU A 286 11.45 5.87 -28.85
C LEU A 286 12.65 5.86 -29.79
N GLU A 287 12.82 4.79 -30.58
CA GLU A 287 14.00 4.64 -31.45
C GLU A 287 13.98 5.68 -32.57
N ASP A 288 12.82 5.95 -33.18
CA ASP A 288 12.70 6.99 -34.19
C ASP A 288 12.97 8.38 -33.58
N ALA A 289 12.44 8.67 -32.39
CA ALA A 289 12.75 9.91 -31.69
C ALA A 289 14.26 10.08 -31.42
N ILE A 290 14.96 9.02 -30.99
CA ILE A 290 16.42 9.04 -30.82
C ILE A 290 17.12 9.37 -32.15
N ILE A 291 16.72 8.72 -33.25
CA ILE A 291 17.29 8.95 -34.59
C ILE A 291 17.07 10.40 -35.04
N GLN A 292 15.88 10.96 -34.83
CA GLN A 292 15.60 12.36 -35.20
C GLN A 292 16.38 13.35 -34.32
N LEU A 293 16.50 13.10 -33.01
CA LEU A 293 17.26 13.97 -32.10
C LEU A 293 18.74 14.01 -32.45
N ASP A 294 19.32 12.86 -32.78
CA ASP A 294 20.72 12.71 -33.14
C ASP A 294 21.00 13.34 -34.52
N SER A 295 20.21 12.97 -35.54
CA SER A 295 20.41 13.47 -36.92
C SER A 295 20.24 14.98 -37.07
N LEU A 296 19.41 15.60 -36.24
CA LEU A 296 19.16 17.05 -36.24
C LEU A 296 20.04 17.83 -35.25
N ASP A 297 20.96 17.14 -34.55
CA ASP A 297 21.80 17.67 -33.47
C ASP A 297 21.02 18.55 -32.50
N LYS A 298 19.96 17.98 -31.91
CA LYS A 298 19.04 18.74 -31.02
C LYS A 298 19.50 18.79 -29.58
N ILE A 299 20.29 17.82 -29.14
CA ILE A 299 20.81 17.77 -27.77
C ILE A 299 21.76 18.95 -27.49
N SER A 300 22.52 19.41 -28.48
CA SER A 300 23.43 20.55 -28.35
C SER A 300 22.71 21.88 -28.09
N ARG A 301 21.40 21.96 -28.38
CA ARG A 301 20.57 23.17 -28.19
C ARG A 301 19.98 23.29 -26.78
N LEU A 302 20.10 22.24 -25.97
CA LEU A 302 19.60 22.25 -24.59
C LEU A 302 20.61 22.94 -23.69
N GLU A 303 20.21 24.06 -23.07
CA GLU A 303 21.05 24.85 -22.15
C GLU A 303 21.64 24.00 -21.01
N LYS A 304 20.94 22.93 -20.58
CA LYS A 304 21.35 22.02 -19.50
C LYS A 304 21.29 20.54 -19.92
N SER A 305 21.90 20.19 -21.04
CA SER A 305 21.87 18.79 -21.52
C SER A 305 22.44 17.76 -20.52
N GLU A 306 23.32 18.16 -19.59
CA GLU A 306 23.92 17.28 -18.57
C GLU A 306 22.90 16.68 -17.59
N GLN A 307 21.74 17.32 -17.39
CA GLN A 307 20.69 16.81 -16.49
C GLN A 307 20.08 15.49 -17.00
N PHE A 308 20.19 15.23 -18.30
CA PHE A 308 19.64 14.05 -18.94
C PHE A 308 20.65 12.90 -19.04
N GLY A 309 21.82 13.00 -18.42
CA GLY A 309 22.80 11.92 -18.41
C GLY A 309 24.24 12.38 -18.56
N ASN A 310 25.16 11.50 -18.19
CA ASN A 310 26.59 11.80 -18.23
C ASN A 310 27.17 11.57 -19.62
N THR A 311 26.61 10.61 -20.37
CA THR A 311 27.03 10.29 -21.74
C THR A 311 26.07 10.83 -22.78
N HIS A 312 26.54 11.01 -24.02
CA HIS A 312 25.68 11.48 -25.12
C HIS A 312 24.53 10.50 -25.40
N GLU A 313 24.78 9.18 -25.36
CA GLU A 313 23.73 8.17 -25.54
C GLU A 313 22.69 8.20 -24.42
N GLU A 314 23.10 8.40 -23.15
CA GLU A 314 22.16 8.57 -22.03
C GLU A 314 21.28 9.80 -22.23
N ARG A 315 21.86 10.92 -22.67
CA ARG A 315 21.13 12.16 -22.94
C ARG A 315 20.11 11.98 -24.06
N LEU A 316 20.51 11.36 -25.17
CA LEU A 316 19.61 11.03 -26.28
C LEU A 316 18.45 10.16 -25.81
N PHE A 317 18.74 9.08 -25.09
CA PHE A 317 17.72 8.16 -24.59
C PHE A 317 16.75 8.85 -23.62
N ASN A 318 17.25 9.57 -22.62
CA ASN A 318 16.39 10.19 -21.60
C ASN A 318 15.51 11.32 -22.19
N VAL A 319 16.05 12.13 -23.11
CA VAL A 319 15.27 13.16 -23.81
C VAL A 319 14.22 12.51 -24.73
N ALA A 320 14.58 11.49 -25.50
CA ALA A 320 13.65 10.77 -26.36
C ALA A 320 12.54 10.08 -25.55
N LEU A 321 12.89 9.49 -24.40
CA LEU A 321 11.95 8.85 -23.50
C LEU A 321 10.94 9.87 -22.94
N GLU A 322 11.40 11.04 -22.50
CA GLU A 322 10.51 12.09 -21.99
C GLU A 322 9.54 12.61 -23.06
N LEU A 323 10.00 12.77 -24.31
CA LEU A 323 9.15 13.12 -25.44
C LEU A 323 8.14 12.00 -25.77
N ALA A 324 8.60 10.76 -25.88
CA ALA A 324 7.77 9.60 -26.18
C ALA A 324 6.66 9.42 -25.14
N ILE A 325 6.99 9.55 -23.84
CA ILE A 325 6.01 9.52 -22.75
C ILE A 325 5.01 10.67 -22.90
N THR A 326 5.48 11.90 -23.15
CA THR A 326 4.60 13.07 -23.33
C THR A 326 3.60 12.84 -24.48
N TRP A 327 4.04 12.29 -25.61
CA TRP A 327 3.18 11.99 -26.75
C TRP A 327 2.19 10.86 -26.47
N ILE A 328 2.65 9.75 -25.90
CA ILE A 328 1.77 8.62 -25.51
C ILE A 328 0.71 9.07 -24.50
N ASN A 329 1.08 9.91 -23.52
CA ASN A 329 0.14 10.47 -22.55
C ASN A 329 -0.99 11.26 -23.23
N ARG A 330 -0.65 12.09 -24.23
CA ARG A 330 -1.65 12.83 -25.01
C ARG A 330 -2.56 11.90 -25.80
N ILE A 331 -2.01 10.86 -26.44
CA ILE A 331 -2.79 9.90 -27.25
C ILE A 331 -3.76 9.10 -26.36
N LEU A 332 -3.29 8.62 -25.21
CA LEU A 332 -4.13 7.87 -24.26
C LEU A 332 -5.22 8.74 -23.65
N PHE A 333 -4.91 10.00 -23.31
CA PHE A 333 -5.92 10.96 -22.90
C PHE A 333 -6.97 11.18 -23.99
N LEU A 334 -6.54 11.30 -25.25
CA LEU A 334 -7.47 11.45 -26.36
C LEU A 334 -8.33 10.23 -26.60
N LYS A 335 -7.82 9.03 -26.32
CA LYS A 335 -8.61 7.80 -26.42
C LYS A 335 -9.71 7.74 -25.36
N LEU A 336 -9.42 8.19 -24.14
CA LEU A 336 -10.45 8.37 -23.10
C LEU A 336 -11.49 9.42 -23.51
N LEU A 337 -11.05 10.58 -24.02
CA LEU A 337 -11.94 11.62 -24.49
C LEU A 337 -12.84 11.11 -25.63
N GLU A 338 -12.28 10.43 -26.61
CA GLU A 338 -13.02 9.83 -27.72
C GLU A 338 -14.10 8.88 -27.21
N ALA A 339 -13.74 7.95 -26.34
CA ALA A 339 -14.69 6.99 -25.78
C ALA A 339 -15.83 7.69 -25.02
N GLN A 340 -15.50 8.72 -24.26
CA GLN A 340 -16.48 9.50 -23.51
C GLN A 340 -17.42 10.32 -24.41
N LEU A 341 -16.90 10.92 -25.48
CA LEU A 341 -17.73 11.62 -26.46
C LEU A 341 -18.70 10.63 -27.13
N ILE A 342 -18.24 9.44 -27.49
CA ILE A 342 -19.11 8.38 -28.03
C ILE A 342 -20.21 8.02 -27.03
N THR A 343 -19.88 7.89 -25.74
CA THR A 343 -20.87 7.64 -24.67
C THR A 343 -21.90 8.77 -24.56
N TYR A 344 -21.47 10.03 -24.53
CA TYR A 344 -22.38 11.20 -24.44
C TYR A 344 -23.38 11.28 -25.59
N HIS A 345 -23.02 10.70 -26.73
CA HIS A 345 -23.85 10.64 -27.94
C HIS A 345 -24.41 9.25 -28.21
N LYS A 346 -24.66 8.45 -27.15
CA LYS A 346 -25.35 7.15 -27.21
C LYS A 346 -24.75 6.16 -28.20
N GLY A 347 -23.42 6.12 -28.28
CA GLY A 347 -22.69 5.17 -29.13
C GLY A 347 -22.46 5.65 -30.57
N ASP A 348 -22.73 6.91 -30.90
CA ASP A 348 -22.47 7.45 -32.25
C ASP A 348 -20.96 7.44 -32.60
N LYS A 349 -20.57 6.47 -33.44
CA LYS A 349 -19.17 6.27 -33.88
C LYS A 349 -18.61 7.41 -34.71
N SER A 350 -19.42 8.35 -35.21
CA SER A 350 -18.90 9.50 -35.96
C SER A 350 -18.10 10.47 -35.08
N TYR A 351 -18.25 10.39 -33.75
CA TYR A 351 -17.41 11.06 -32.76
C TYR A 351 -16.04 10.41 -32.57
N SER A 352 -15.77 9.23 -33.16
CA SER A 352 -14.42 8.66 -33.21
C SER A 352 -13.50 9.51 -34.09
N PHE A 353 -12.29 9.78 -33.62
CA PHE A 353 -11.28 10.55 -34.32
C PHE A 353 -9.84 10.02 -34.25
N LEU A 354 -9.53 9.05 -33.37
CA LEU A 354 -8.21 8.41 -33.30
C LEU A 354 -8.15 7.17 -34.20
N ASN A 355 -8.29 7.39 -35.50
CA ASN A 355 -8.25 6.32 -36.50
C ASN A 355 -7.58 6.81 -37.79
N LEU A 356 -7.21 5.87 -38.67
CA LEU A 356 -6.51 6.17 -39.91
C LEU A 356 -7.37 6.89 -40.97
N ASP A 357 -8.70 6.91 -40.80
CA ASP A 357 -9.56 7.66 -41.72
C ASP A 357 -9.41 9.17 -41.51
N LYS A 358 -9.23 9.61 -40.25
CA LYS A 358 -9.03 11.02 -39.88
C LYS A 358 -7.56 11.41 -39.69
N ILE A 359 -6.70 10.49 -39.25
CA ILE A 359 -5.28 10.75 -38.93
C ILE A 359 -4.41 9.78 -39.73
N LYS A 360 -3.86 10.22 -40.86
CA LYS A 360 -3.12 9.33 -41.77
C LYS A 360 -1.65 9.22 -41.43
N ASN A 361 -1.09 10.22 -40.77
CA ASN A 361 0.33 10.37 -40.48
C ASN A 361 0.58 11.14 -39.18
N TYR A 362 1.85 11.28 -38.78
CA TYR A 362 2.22 12.02 -37.59
C TYR A 362 1.99 13.54 -37.70
N ASP A 363 1.91 14.11 -38.91
CA ASP A 363 1.56 15.52 -39.14
C ASP A 363 0.09 15.82 -38.79
N ASP A 364 -0.82 14.93 -39.17
CA ASP A 364 -2.25 15.01 -38.81
C ASP A 364 -2.42 14.90 -37.28
N LEU A 365 -1.67 13.99 -36.64
CA LEU A 365 -1.68 13.83 -35.19
C LEU A 365 -1.14 15.08 -34.46
N ASN A 366 -0.06 15.66 -34.98
CA ASN A 366 0.49 16.93 -34.49
C ASN A 366 -0.52 18.08 -34.66
N SER A 367 -1.25 18.10 -35.77
CA SER A 367 -2.30 19.08 -36.03
C SER A 367 -3.48 18.92 -35.06
N LEU A 368 -3.89 17.68 -34.75
CA LEU A 368 -4.87 17.41 -33.71
C LEU A 368 -4.45 17.98 -32.35
N PHE A 369 -3.19 17.78 -31.95
CA PHE A 369 -2.67 18.32 -30.68
C PHE A 369 -2.74 19.85 -30.64
N PHE A 370 -2.13 20.53 -31.61
CA PHE A 370 -1.82 21.96 -31.47
C PHE A 370 -2.75 22.88 -32.25
N GLN A 371 -3.45 22.38 -33.27
CA GLN A 371 -4.36 23.18 -34.11
C GLN A 371 -5.84 22.92 -33.81
N VAL A 372 -6.18 21.82 -33.13
CA VAL A 372 -7.58 21.46 -32.81
C VAL A 372 -7.84 21.56 -31.31
N LEU A 373 -7.15 20.77 -30.49
CA LEU A 373 -7.42 20.70 -29.04
C LEU A 373 -6.96 21.95 -28.30
N ALA A 374 -5.92 22.60 -28.82
CA ALA A 374 -5.34 23.82 -28.29
C ALA A 374 -5.86 25.10 -28.96
N ARG A 375 -6.88 25.04 -29.83
CA ARG A 375 -7.51 26.22 -30.45
C ARG A 375 -9.03 26.14 -30.47
N LYS A 376 -9.69 27.28 -30.24
CA LYS A 376 -11.16 27.39 -30.32
C LYS A 376 -11.64 27.08 -31.73
N TYR A 377 -12.86 26.54 -31.84
CA TYR A 377 -13.44 26.10 -33.11
C TYR A 377 -13.36 27.19 -34.20
N ASP A 378 -13.74 28.43 -33.88
CA ASP A 378 -13.77 29.54 -34.83
C ASP A 378 -12.37 29.96 -35.33
N GLU A 379 -11.33 29.72 -34.53
CA GLU A 379 -9.92 30.06 -34.82
C GLU A 379 -9.17 28.96 -35.59
N ARG A 380 -9.83 27.84 -35.87
CA ARG A 380 -9.29 26.71 -36.65
C ARG A 380 -9.28 27.06 -38.14
N ASN A 381 -8.31 26.52 -38.88
CA ASN A 381 -8.32 26.59 -40.34
C ASN A 381 -9.44 25.68 -40.92
N GLU A 382 -9.83 25.92 -42.16
CA GLU A 382 -10.95 25.20 -42.80
C GLU A 382 -10.69 23.70 -42.97
N ASP A 383 -9.43 23.31 -43.22
CA ASP A 383 -9.03 21.91 -43.41
C ASP A 383 -9.24 21.10 -42.13
N VAL A 384 -8.76 21.59 -40.98
CA VAL A 384 -8.93 20.89 -39.69
C VAL A 384 -10.34 21.00 -39.13
N LYS A 385 -11.08 22.09 -39.44
CA LYS A 385 -12.51 22.20 -39.10
C LYS A 385 -13.31 21.07 -39.73
N LYS A 386 -13.07 20.78 -41.00
CA LYS A 386 -13.79 19.74 -41.73
C LYS A 386 -13.46 18.33 -41.23
N ILE A 387 -12.19 18.06 -40.92
CA ILE A 387 -11.75 16.73 -40.46
C ILE A 387 -12.17 16.48 -39.00
N PHE A 388 -12.04 17.50 -38.13
CA PHE A 388 -12.23 17.39 -36.69
C PHE A 388 -13.40 18.24 -36.18
N GLU A 389 -14.50 18.29 -36.95
CA GLU A 389 -15.70 19.07 -36.65
C GLU A 389 -16.25 18.78 -35.25
N LYS A 390 -16.31 17.49 -34.90
CA LYS A 390 -16.87 16.99 -33.63
C LYS A 390 -15.88 16.96 -32.46
N VAL A 391 -14.64 17.40 -32.66
CA VAL A 391 -13.61 17.39 -31.62
C VAL A 391 -13.63 18.71 -30.84
N PRO A 392 -13.87 18.68 -29.52
CA PRO A 392 -14.01 19.90 -28.72
C PRO A 392 -12.66 20.60 -28.50
N TYR A 393 -12.74 21.87 -28.11
CA TYR A 393 -11.62 22.63 -27.56
C TYR A 393 -11.50 22.37 -26.05
N LEU A 394 -10.28 22.16 -25.53
CA LEU A 394 -10.07 21.83 -24.11
C LEU A 394 -9.34 22.91 -23.29
N ASN A 395 -8.71 23.91 -23.94
CA ASN A 395 -7.91 24.97 -23.28
C ASN A 395 -6.84 24.46 -22.28
N SER A 396 -6.36 23.23 -22.43
CA SER A 396 -5.48 22.59 -21.45
C SER A 396 -4.01 22.78 -21.80
N SER A 397 -3.17 23.03 -20.78
CA SER A 397 -1.71 23.01 -20.92
C SER A 397 -1.16 21.66 -21.38
N LEU A 398 -1.94 20.58 -21.25
CA LEU A 398 -1.61 19.26 -21.80
C LEU A 398 -1.33 19.30 -23.31
N PHE A 399 -2.07 20.14 -24.05
CA PHE A 399 -1.97 20.27 -25.50
C PHE A 399 -1.25 21.56 -25.93
N GLU A 400 -0.54 22.21 -25.01
CA GLU A 400 0.42 23.24 -25.35
C GLU A 400 1.80 22.60 -25.59
N PRO A 401 2.59 23.11 -26.55
CA PRO A 401 3.95 22.64 -26.74
C PRO A 401 4.77 22.80 -25.46
N THR A 402 5.46 21.74 -25.06
CA THR A 402 6.36 21.79 -23.91
C THR A 402 7.66 22.52 -24.26
N GLU A 403 8.40 22.98 -23.25
CA GLU A 403 9.73 23.58 -23.45
C GLU A 403 10.68 22.62 -24.19
N LEU A 404 10.60 21.32 -23.86
CA LEU A 404 11.43 20.29 -24.49
C LEU A 404 11.08 20.11 -25.97
N GLU A 405 9.79 20.07 -26.34
CA GLU A 405 9.34 20.00 -27.74
C GLU A 405 9.79 21.24 -28.54
N HIS A 406 9.68 22.43 -27.94
CA HIS A 406 10.18 23.66 -28.55
C HIS A 406 11.69 23.66 -28.79
N ALA A 407 12.46 23.14 -27.82
CA ALA A 407 13.92 23.08 -27.91
C ALA A 407 14.42 21.98 -28.86
N THR A 408 13.65 20.90 -29.03
CA THR A 408 14.09 19.68 -29.72
C THR A 408 13.28 19.35 -30.97
N ILE A 409 12.32 18.42 -30.87
CA ILE A 409 11.48 17.90 -31.96
C ILE A 409 10.01 17.80 -31.52
N PHE A 410 9.12 17.81 -32.51
CA PHE A 410 7.70 17.53 -32.35
C PHE A 410 7.38 16.11 -32.83
N ILE A 411 6.18 15.61 -32.51
CA ILE A 411 5.75 14.26 -32.95
C ILE A 411 5.70 14.14 -34.48
N SER A 412 5.45 15.23 -35.20
CA SER A 412 5.48 15.27 -36.67
C SER A 412 6.87 15.00 -37.28
N ASN A 413 7.94 15.02 -36.48
CA ASN A 413 9.27 14.65 -36.97
C ASN A 413 9.47 13.13 -37.14
N LEU A 414 8.59 12.31 -36.55
CA LEU A 414 8.61 10.86 -36.71
C LEU A 414 8.26 10.43 -38.14
N LYS A 415 8.71 9.24 -38.55
CA LYS A 415 8.58 8.72 -39.91
C LYS A 415 7.37 7.81 -40.08
N ASP A 416 6.50 8.15 -41.01
CA ASP A 416 5.24 7.41 -41.27
C ASP A 416 5.45 6.03 -41.93
N ASP A 417 6.56 5.84 -42.64
CA ASP A 417 6.83 4.63 -43.43
C ASP A 417 7.46 3.48 -42.63
N LYS A 418 7.76 3.71 -41.35
CA LYS A 418 8.42 2.72 -40.51
C LYS A 418 7.43 1.70 -39.95
N THR A 419 7.77 0.42 -40.12
CA THR A 419 6.98 -0.69 -39.57
C THR A 419 7.69 -1.37 -38.40
N ILE A 420 6.92 -1.91 -37.47
CA ILE A 420 7.41 -2.73 -36.36
C ILE A 420 6.74 -4.11 -36.36
N PRO A 421 7.40 -5.16 -35.83
CA PRO A 421 6.78 -6.48 -35.71
C PRO A 421 5.62 -6.45 -34.73
N ILE A 422 4.55 -7.20 -35.03
CA ILE A 422 3.41 -7.36 -34.12
C ILE A 422 3.84 -8.20 -32.91
N PHE A 423 3.43 -7.77 -31.72
CA PHE A 423 3.78 -8.42 -30.47
C PHE A 423 3.24 -9.87 -30.42
N SER A 424 4.06 -10.82 -29.97
CA SER A 424 3.69 -12.25 -29.99
C SER A 424 2.44 -12.60 -29.19
N GLN A 425 2.13 -11.81 -28.16
CA GLN A 425 0.93 -11.96 -27.32
C GLN A 425 -0.13 -10.91 -27.62
N THR A 426 -0.11 -10.31 -28.82
CA THR A 426 -1.02 -9.24 -29.22
C THR A 426 -2.49 -9.58 -28.96
N VAL A 427 -3.24 -8.55 -28.57
CA VAL A 427 -4.71 -8.57 -28.52
C VAL A 427 -5.33 -8.65 -29.93
N LEU A 428 -4.61 -8.22 -30.96
CA LEU A 428 -5.11 -8.14 -32.33
C LEU A 428 -5.32 -9.52 -32.94
N LYS A 429 -6.51 -9.71 -33.52
CA LYS A 429 -6.91 -10.95 -34.18
C LYS A 429 -7.14 -10.72 -35.67
N ASP A 430 -6.86 -11.73 -36.47
CA ASP A 430 -7.22 -11.78 -37.88
C ASP A 430 -8.71 -12.12 -38.07
N LEU A 431 -9.17 -12.12 -39.33
CA LEU A 431 -10.55 -12.45 -39.71
C LEU A 431 -10.99 -13.87 -39.32
N GLN A 432 -10.04 -14.76 -38.99
CA GLN A 432 -10.29 -16.13 -38.57
C GLN A 432 -10.21 -16.28 -37.04
N GLY A 433 -10.04 -15.17 -36.31
CA GLY A 433 -9.94 -15.14 -34.85
C GLY A 433 -8.58 -15.56 -34.30
N LYS A 434 -7.56 -15.78 -35.14
CA LYS A 434 -6.20 -16.10 -34.71
C LYS A 434 -5.40 -14.83 -34.46
N LYS A 435 -4.37 -14.92 -33.61
CA LYS A 435 -3.48 -13.78 -33.32
C LYS A 435 -2.79 -13.31 -34.60
N ARG A 436 -2.82 -12.00 -34.82
CA ARG A 436 -2.18 -11.37 -35.99
C ARG A 436 -0.66 -11.50 -35.90
N THR A 437 0.01 -11.66 -37.04
CA THR A 437 1.48 -11.76 -37.14
C THR A 437 1.99 -10.94 -38.33
N GLY A 438 3.26 -10.57 -38.33
CA GLY A 438 3.88 -9.76 -39.39
C GLY A 438 4.40 -8.41 -38.89
N ASN A 439 4.60 -7.47 -39.82
CA ASN A 439 5.01 -6.09 -39.54
C ASN A 439 3.89 -5.13 -39.96
N ILE A 440 3.73 -4.04 -39.21
CA ILE A 440 2.68 -3.03 -39.42
C ILE A 440 3.25 -1.63 -39.15
N PRO A 441 2.81 -0.58 -39.87
CA PRO A 441 3.20 0.80 -39.56
C PRO A 441 2.90 1.14 -38.09
N THR A 442 3.81 1.83 -37.40
CA THR A 442 3.71 2.05 -35.95
C THR A 442 2.46 2.82 -35.54
N LEU A 443 2.10 3.88 -36.29
CA LEU A 443 0.90 4.67 -36.02
C LEU A 443 -0.38 3.84 -36.20
N GLN A 444 -0.44 3.03 -37.27
CA GLN A 444 -1.53 2.09 -37.49
C GLN A 444 -1.65 1.09 -36.35
N TYR A 445 -0.52 0.50 -35.94
CA TYR A 445 -0.51 -0.46 -34.85
C TYR A 445 -1.03 0.16 -33.55
N LEU A 446 -0.59 1.37 -33.22
CA LEU A 446 -1.03 2.06 -32.02
C LEU A 446 -2.55 2.26 -31.99
N PHE A 447 -3.17 2.72 -33.08
CA PHE A 447 -4.62 2.92 -33.12
C PHE A 447 -5.40 1.60 -33.10
N GLU A 448 -5.01 0.60 -33.89
CA GLU A 448 -5.66 -0.72 -33.86
C GLU A 448 -5.54 -1.37 -32.47
N PHE A 449 -4.37 -1.25 -31.83
CA PHE A 449 -4.13 -1.72 -30.47
C PHE A 449 -5.06 -1.04 -29.47
N LEU A 450 -5.18 0.29 -29.50
CA LEU A 450 -6.07 1.02 -28.59
C LEU A 450 -7.55 0.71 -28.87
N ASP A 451 -7.95 0.52 -30.12
CA ASP A 451 -9.33 0.16 -30.49
C ASP A 451 -9.74 -1.25 -30.05
N ALA A 452 -8.77 -2.12 -29.78
CA ALA A 452 -9.02 -3.48 -29.29
C ALA A 452 -9.41 -3.53 -27.80
N TYR A 453 -9.21 -2.43 -27.06
CA TYR A 453 -9.62 -2.28 -25.67
C TYR A 453 -10.83 -1.34 -25.53
N ASP A 454 -11.56 -1.45 -24.42
CA ASP A 454 -12.66 -0.56 -24.09
C ASP A 454 -12.15 0.55 -23.15
N PHE A 455 -12.32 1.80 -23.55
CA PHE A 455 -11.97 3.00 -22.78
C PHE A 455 -13.20 3.77 -22.31
N GLY A 456 -14.40 3.20 -22.50
CA GLY A 456 -15.68 3.82 -22.13
C GLY A 456 -15.81 4.06 -20.62
N ALA A 457 -16.67 5.01 -20.25
CA ALA A 457 -16.94 5.30 -18.85
C ALA A 457 -17.64 4.12 -18.17
N GLU A 458 -17.22 3.79 -16.94
CA GLU A 458 -17.71 2.68 -16.12
C GLU A 458 -19.20 2.82 -15.69
N GLY A 459 -20.00 3.70 -16.31
CA GLY A 459 -21.28 4.16 -15.75
C GLY A 459 -22.55 3.49 -16.27
N VAL A 460 -22.50 2.70 -17.34
CA VAL A 460 -23.74 2.18 -17.95
C VAL A 460 -23.98 0.72 -17.53
N GLU A 461 -25.13 0.46 -16.88
CA GLU A 461 -25.70 -0.89 -16.72
C GLU A 461 -26.10 -1.43 -18.10
N GLU A 462 -25.09 -1.90 -18.82
CA GLU A 462 -25.24 -2.50 -20.15
C GLU A 462 -24.60 -3.87 -20.16
N ILE A 463 -25.15 -4.71 -21.02
CA ILE A 463 -24.57 -6.00 -21.35
C ILE A 463 -23.43 -5.76 -22.33
N GLN A 464 -22.26 -6.30 -22.01
CA GLN A 464 -21.11 -6.21 -22.90
C GLN A 464 -21.28 -7.18 -24.08
N GLU A 465 -21.42 -6.60 -25.29
CA GLU A 465 -21.53 -7.36 -26.54
C GLU A 465 -20.19 -7.86 -27.07
N ASP A 466 -19.14 -7.02 -26.96
CA ASP A 466 -17.79 -7.32 -27.44
C ASP A 466 -16.88 -7.74 -26.28
N ASN A 467 -16.08 -8.80 -26.43
CA ASN A 467 -15.14 -9.28 -25.39
C ASN A 467 -13.89 -8.40 -25.20
N LYS A 468 -14.02 -7.07 -25.25
CA LYS A 468 -12.91 -6.13 -25.04
C LYS A 468 -12.62 -5.95 -23.56
N THR A 469 -11.34 -5.86 -23.21
CA THR A 469 -10.94 -5.58 -21.84
C THR A 469 -11.06 -4.09 -21.55
N LEU A 470 -11.69 -3.72 -20.43
CA LEU A 470 -11.85 -2.35 -19.97
C LEU A 470 -10.53 -1.79 -19.43
N ILE A 471 -10.15 -0.58 -19.87
CA ILE A 471 -8.98 0.17 -19.40
C ILE A 471 -9.47 1.49 -18.81
N ASN A 472 -9.50 1.57 -17.48
CA ASN A 472 -9.96 2.76 -16.78
C ASN A 472 -8.83 3.77 -16.49
N ALA A 473 -9.23 4.94 -15.99
CA ALA A 473 -8.33 6.04 -15.64
C ALA A 473 -7.28 5.65 -14.58
N SER A 474 -7.66 4.81 -13.61
CA SER A 474 -6.80 4.35 -12.53
C SER A 474 -5.67 3.44 -13.02
N VAL A 475 -6.00 2.50 -13.93
CA VAL A 475 -5.06 1.62 -14.66
C VAL A 475 -4.08 2.42 -15.50
N LEU A 476 -4.53 3.48 -16.19
CA LEU A 476 -3.62 4.34 -16.95
C LEU A 476 -2.63 5.06 -16.03
N GLY A 477 -3.10 5.58 -14.89
CA GLY A 477 -2.21 6.14 -13.87
C GLY A 477 -1.11 5.15 -13.44
N LEU A 478 -1.48 3.88 -13.19
CA LEU A 478 -0.54 2.81 -12.86
C LEU A 478 0.47 2.51 -13.97
N ILE A 479 0.02 2.49 -15.22
CA ILE A 479 0.88 2.26 -16.39
C ILE A 479 1.92 3.38 -16.49
N PHE A 480 1.50 4.64 -16.42
CA PHE A 480 2.42 5.78 -16.50
C PHE A 480 3.43 5.78 -15.37
N GLU A 481 2.97 5.41 -14.17
CA GLU A 481 3.79 5.36 -12.99
C GLU A 481 4.81 4.23 -13.06
N LYS A 482 4.47 3.07 -13.65
CA LYS A 482 5.45 2.02 -13.95
C LYS A 482 6.46 2.44 -15.00
N ILE A 483 5.99 3.07 -16.07
CA ILE A 483 6.84 3.63 -17.13
C ILE A 483 7.88 4.61 -16.57
N ASN A 484 7.49 5.43 -15.59
CA ASN A 484 8.38 6.39 -14.93
C ASN A 484 9.18 5.82 -13.74
N GLY A 485 8.63 4.85 -13.01
CA GLY A 485 9.00 4.59 -11.63
C GLY A 485 10.12 3.57 -11.41
N TYR A 486 10.51 2.84 -12.45
CA TYR A 486 11.39 1.68 -12.28
C TYR A 486 12.87 1.96 -12.58
N LYS A 487 13.37 3.08 -12.05
CA LYS A 487 14.78 3.32 -11.69
C LYS A 487 14.95 3.99 -10.31
N GLU A 488 13.91 4.61 -9.75
CA GLU A 488 14.01 5.52 -8.59
C GLU A 488 13.31 5.03 -7.30
N GLY A 489 12.57 3.91 -7.34
CA GLY A 489 11.97 3.31 -6.15
C GLY A 489 10.61 3.89 -5.73
N SER A 490 9.85 4.46 -6.67
CA SER A 490 8.45 4.84 -6.47
C SER A 490 7.55 3.61 -6.51
N PHE A 491 6.83 3.34 -5.43
CA PHE A 491 5.87 2.23 -5.33
C PHE A 491 4.44 2.77 -5.27
N PHE A 492 3.54 2.18 -6.05
CA PHE A 492 2.12 2.50 -6.03
C PHE A 492 1.52 2.18 -4.66
N THR A 493 0.76 3.12 -4.11
CA THR A 493 0.02 2.89 -2.87
C THR A 493 -1.34 2.29 -3.22
N PRO A 494 -1.68 1.08 -2.75
CA PRO A 494 -2.96 0.46 -3.05
C PRO A 494 -4.15 1.37 -2.73
N GLY A 495 -5.18 1.35 -3.58
CA GLY A 495 -6.32 2.26 -3.48
C GLY A 495 -7.10 2.19 -2.16
N PHE A 496 -7.22 1.00 -1.59
CA PHE A 496 -7.88 0.85 -0.28
C PHE A 496 -7.13 1.57 0.85
N ILE A 497 -5.81 1.79 0.71
CA ILE A 497 -4.98 2.52 1.67
C ILE A 497 -5.13 4.03 1.48
N THR A 498 -5.01 4.51 0.24
CA THR A 498 -5.16 5.93 -0.08
C THR A 498 -6.55 6.41 0.34
N MET A 499 -7.60 5.67 -0.01
CA MET A 499 -8.98 5.94 0.40
C MET A 499 -9.13 5.96 1.92
N TYR A 500 -8.60 4.97 2.64
CA TYR A 500 -8.66 4.93 4.10
C TYR A 500 -7.95 6.12 4.74
N MET A 501 -6.71 6.41 4.33
CA MET A 501 -5.93 7.52 4.88
C MET A 501 -6.60 8.88 4.60
N CYS A 502 -7.11 9.09 3.38
CA CYS A 502 -7.85 10.30 3.01
C CYS A 502 -9.12 10.45 3.86
N ARG A 503 -9.94 9.39 3.95
CA ARG A 503 -11.18 9.38 4.73
C ARG A 503 -10.96 9.72 6.20
N GLU A 504 -10.01 9.07 6.85
CA GLU A 504 -9.73 9.30 8.27
C GLU A 504 -9.17 10.72 8.52
N THR A 505 -8.26 11.18 7.67
CA THR A 505 -7.53 12.43 7.92
C THR A 505 -8.33 13.67 7.53
N ILE A 506 -8.99 13.64 6.37
CA ILE A 506 -9.74 14.80 5.85
C ILE A 506 -10.99 15.05 6.70
N ARG A 507 -11.70 14.00 7.14
CA ARG A 507 -12.86 14.18 8.03
C ARG A 507 -12.47 14.82 9.35
N LYS A 508 -11.33 14.42 9.95
CA LYS A 508 -10.78 15.08 11.16
C LYS A 508 -10.45 16.55 10.91
N ALA A 509 -9.84 16.87 9.76
CA ALA A 509 -9.53 18.25 9.39
C ALA A 509 -10.80 19.11 9.17
N VAL A 510 -11.85 18.55 8.56
CA VAL A 510 -13.16 19.21 8.42
C VAL A 510 -13.74 19.53 9.79
N VAL A 511 -13.81 18.54 10.69
CA VAL A 511 -14.28 18.72 12.07
C VAL A 511 -13.51 19.83 12.79
N GLN A 512 -12.18 19.79 12.71
CA GLN A 512 -11.32 20.80 13.31
C GLN A 512 -11.60 22.20 12.75
N LYS A 513 -11.80 22.33 11.43
CA LYS A 513 -12.01 23.63 10.78
C LYS A 513 -13.36 24.24 11.14
N PHE A 514 -14.41 23.44 11.19
CA PHE A 514 -15.72 23.89 11.68
C PHE A 514 -15.66 24.26 13.17
N ASN A 515 -14.96 23.49 14.00
CA ASN A 515 -14.79 23.83 15.41
C ASN A 515 -13.96 25.11 15.62
N HIS A 516 -13.02 25.42 14.72
CA HIS A 516 -12.27 26.68 14.76
C HIS A 516 -13.14 27.88 14.39
N ASP A 517 -13.96 27.77 13.36
CA ASP A 517 -14.85 28.85 12.90
C ASP A 517 -16.07 29.02 13.84
N PHE A 518 -16.48 27.96 14.56
CA PHE A 518 -17.64 27.93 15.46
C PHE A 518 -17.35 27.23 16.80
N PRO A 519 -16.45 27.79 17.64
CA PRO A 519 -16.00 27.14 18.88
C PRO A 519 -17.11 26.96 19.91
N ASP A 520 -18.16 27.78 19.87
CA ASP A 520 -19.27 27.77 20.83
C ASP A 520 -20.24 26.58 20.65
N TYR A 521 -20.12 25.82 19.56
CA TYR A 521 -21.02 24.70 19.25
C TYR A 521 -20.49 23.33 19.65
N GLY A 522 -19.26 23.23 20.19
CA GLY A 522 -18.73 21.97 20.73
C GLY A 522 -18.58 20.86 19.68
N ILE A 523 -18.16 21.21 18.46
CA ILE A 523 -18.08 20.29 17.32
C ILE A 523 -16.92 19.30 17.53
N SER A 524 -17.26 18.00 17.60
CA SER A 524 -16.31 16.92 17.91
C SER A 524 -16.28 15.81 16.86
N LYS A 525 -17.37 15.66 16.09
CA LYS A 525 -17.54 14.66 15.04
C LYS A 525 -18.31 15.24 13.86
N ILE A 526 -18.31 14.53 12.73
CA ILE A 526 -18.89 15.04 11.47
C ILE A 526 -20.43 15.11 11.54
N GLU A 527 -21.05 14.27 12.35
CA GLU A 527 -22.49 14.24 12.59
C GLU A 527 -22.96 15.54 13.26
N ASP A 528 -22.14 16.14 14.14
CA ASP A 528 -22.45 17.42 14.79
C ASP A 528 -22.58 18.52 13.72
N ILE A 529 -21.74 18.49 12.69
CA ILE A 529 -21.77 19.46 11.59
C ILE A 529 -23.03 19.29 10.75
N TYR A 530 -23.42 18.04 10.45
CA TYR A 530 -24.64 17.74 9.70
C TYR A 530 -25.87 18.33 10.38
N GLU A 531 -25.99 18.16 11.70
CA GLU A 531 -27.12 18.68 12.50
C GLU A 531 -27.16 20.23 12.50
N LEU A 532 -26.00 20.89 12.42
CA LEU A 532 -25.89 22.35 12.42
C LEU A 532 -26.23 23.00 11.05
N ILE A 533 -26.12 22.28 9.94
CA ILE A 533 -26.11 22.81 8.55
C ILE A 533 -27.49 23.18 7.93
N PRO A 534 -28.61 23.08 8.66
CA PRO A 534 -29.77 23.93 8.35
C PRO A 534 -30.17 24.85 9.51
N GLN A 535 -29.69 24.60 10.73
CA GLN A 535 -30.19 25.27 11.94
C GLN A 535 -29.40 26.52 12.30
N LYS A 536 -28.06 26.46 12.20
CA LYS A 536 -27.15 27.50 12.70
C LYS A 536 -26.10 27.92 11.69
N ILE A 537 -25.70 27.03 10.77
CA ILE A 537 -24.71 27.30 9.73
C ILE A 537 -25.40 27.17 8.38
N SER A 538 -25.30 28.20 7.54
CA SER A 538 -25.85 28.12 6.19
C SER A 538 -25.01 27.20 5.30
N ARG A 539 -25.66 26.50 4.35
CA ARG A 539 -25.00 25.63 3.37
C ARG A 539 -23.89 26.35 2.61
N LYS A 540 -24.14 27.58 2.15
CA LYS A 540 -23.13 28.44 1.49
C LYS A 540 -21.89 28.66 2.37
N LYS A 541 -22.07 28.95 3.67
CA LYS A 541 -20.94 29.15 4.59
C LYS A 541 -20.19 27.82 4.83
N ALA A 542 -20.90 26.71 4.99
CA ALA A 542 -20.30 25.39 5.10
C ALA A 542 -19.47 25.03 3.85
N ASN A 543 -19.99 25.29 2.65
CA ASN A 543 -19.25 25.11 1.39
C ASN A 543 -17.98 25.95 1.35
N GLN A 544 -18.04 27.22 1.74
CA GLN A 544 -16.86 28.09 1.81
C GLN A 544 -15.80 27.53 2.76
N ILE A 545 -16.20 26.97 3.90
CA ILE A 545 -15.27 26.36 4.86
C ILE A 545 -14.58 25.15 4.22
N ILE A 546 -15.32 24.24 3.60
CA ILE A 546 -14.74 23.05 2.95
C ILE A 546 -13.86 23.46 1.75
N ASN A 547 -14.29 24.39 0.91
CA ASN A 547 -13.53 24.91 -0.23
C ASN A 547 -12.26 25.68 0.16
N SER A 548 -12.12 26.02 1.45
CA SER A 548 -10.92 26.68 1.96
C SER A 548 -9.87 25.69 2.49
N LEU A 549 -10.18 24.39 2.59
CA LEU A 549 -9.22 23.36 3.02
C LEU A 549 -7.95 23.40 2.17
N LYS A 550 -6.79 23.18 2.77
CA LYS A 550 -5.48 23.10 2.10
C LYS A 550 -4.84 21.74 2.41
N ILE A 551 -4.74 20.89 1.40
CA ILE A 551 -4.24 19.51 1.48
C ILE A 551 -3.00 19.41 0.60
N CYS A 552 -1.87 18.96 1.15
CA CYS A 552 -0.61 18.86 0.43
C CYS A 552 -0.03 17.45 0.47
N ASP A 553 0.41 16.96 -0.69
CA ASP A 553 1.35 15.85 -0.79
C ASP A 553 2.76 16.36 -1.17
N PRO A 554 3.76 16.29 -0.25
CA PRO A 554 5.11 16.79 -0.50
C PRO A 554 5.98 15.82 -1.30
N ALA A 555 5.47 14.63 -1.67
CA ALA A 555 6.14 13.65 -2.53
C ALA A 555 5.07 12.99 -3.42
N VAL A 556 4.41 13.82 -4.24
CA VAL A 556 3.10 13.51 -4.82
C VAL A 556 3.07 12.30 -5.77
N GLY A 557 4.20 11.93 -6.37
CA GLY A 557 4.25 10.82 -7.32
C GLY A 557 3.23 11.02 -8.46
N SER A 558 2.44 9.98 -8.78
CA SER A 558 1.34 10.07 -9.76
C SER A 558 0.11 10.86 -9.28
N GLY A 559 0.08 11.36 -8.04
CA GLY A 559 -1.05 12.10 -7.50
C GLY A 559 -2.23 11.25 -7.05
N HIS A 560 -2.03 9.96 -6.75
CA HIS A 560 -3.11 9.07 -6.26
C HIS A 560 -3.80 9.62 -5.01
N PHE A 561 -3.03 10.03 -3.99
CA PHE A 561 -3.58 10.64 -2.78
C PHE A 561 -4.39 11.90 -3.06
N LEU A 562 -4.02 12.71 -4.06
CA LEU A 562 -4.77 13.92 -4.40
C LEU A 562 -6.11 13.57 -5.07
N VAL A 563 -6.17 12.53 -5.90
CA VAL A 563 -7.42 12.05 -6.48
C VAL A 563 -8.33 11.42 -5.42
N SER A 564 -7.79 10.59 -4.52
CA SER A 564 -8.57 10.04 -3.40
C SER A 564 -9.06 11.15 -2.47
N ALA A 565 -8.25 12.20 -2.23
CA ALA A 565 -8.66 13.38 -1.46
C ALA A 565 -9.77 14.19 -2.14
N LEU A 566 -9.69 14.38 -3.48
CA LEU A 566 -10.75 15.01 -4.27
C LEU A 566 -12.08 14.30 -4.07
N ASN A 567 -12.08 12.97 -4.25
CA ASN A 567 -13.28 12.14 -4.17
C ASN A 567 -13.86 12.14 -2.75
N GLU A 568 -13.01 12.05 -1.72
CA GLU A 568 -13.45 12.11 -0.32
C GLU A 568 -14.07 13.48 0.04
N ILE A 569 -13.51 14.60 -0.44
CA ILE A 569 -14.10 15.92 -0.17
C ILE A 569 -15.49 16.04 -0.81
N ILE A 570 -15.68 15.54 -2.04
CA ILE A 570 -17.00 15.52 -2.68
C ILE A 570 -17.99 14.65 -1.88
N ALA A 571 -17.56 13.47 -1.42
CA ALA A 571 -18.38 12.61 -0.58
C ALA A 571 -18.77 13.29 0.74
N ILE A 572 -17.83 13.96 1.41
CA ILE A 572 -18.12 14.75 2.62
C ILE A 572 -19.16 15.85 2.34
N LYS A 573 -19.07 16.55 1.20
CA LYS A 573 -20.07 17.56 0.83
C LYS A 573 -21.45 16.95 0.58
N ASN A 574 -21.52 15.74 0.02
CA ASN A 574 -22.78 15.01 -0.14
C ASN A 574 -23.34 14.56 1.21
N ASP A 575 -22.50 13.99 2.09
CA ASP A 575 -22.87 13.57 3.45
C ASP A 575 -23.47 14.75 4.24
N LEU A 576 -22.84 15.93 4.14
CA LEU A 576 -23.30 17.16 4.78
C LEU A 576 -24.47 17.85 4.04
N LYS A 577 -24.91 17.31 2.89
CA LYS A 577 -25.98 17.84 2.04
C LYS A 577 -25.77 19.30 1.64
N ILE A 578 -24.52 19.66 1.35
CA ILE A 578 -24.12 21.01 0.94
C ILE A 578 -23.78 21.12 -0.55
N LEU A 579 -23.87 20.07 -1.35
CA LEU A 579 -23.72 20.21 -2.80
C LEU A 579 -24.88 21.03 -3.37
N GLU A 580 -24.56 22.20 -3.93
CA GLU A 580 -25.48 23.18 -4.49
C GLU A 580 -25.10 23.50 -5.93
N ASP A 581 -26.09 23.65 -6.81
CA ASP A 581 -25.86 24.14 -8.16
C ASP A 581 -25.64 25.66 -8.21
N LYS A 582 -25.45 26.19 -9.42
CA LYS A 582 -25.23 27.64 -9.68
C LYS A 582 -26.35 28.53 -9.13
N ASP A 583 -27.58 28.01 -9.03
CA ASP A 583 -28.75 28.73 -8.53
C ASP A 583 -28.98 28.51 -7.02
N GLY A 584 -28.10 27.76 -6.35
CA GLY A 584 -28.18 27.44 -4.92
C GLY A 584 -29.14 26.30 -4.58
N LYS A 585 -29.60 25.53 -5.57
CA LYS A 585 -30.49 24.38 -5.33
C LYS A 585 -29.67 23.13 -5.02
N SER A 586 -30.10 22.41 -3.98
CA SER A 586 -29.35 21.28 -3.43
C SER A 586 -29.56 19.99 -4.21
N LEU A 587 -28.46 19.24 -4.36
CA LEU A 587 -28.41 17.88 -4.93
C LEU A 587 -28.74 16.75 -3.92
N HIS A 588 -29.42 17.06 -2.82
CA HIS A 588 -29.73 16.09 -1.73
C HIS A 588 -30.41 14.78 -2.15
N ARG A 589 -31.06 14.71 -3.32
CA ARG A 589 -31.72 13.50 -3.86
C ARG A 589 -30.74 12.48 -4.45
N TYR A 590 -29.48 12.87 -4.62
CA TYR A 590 -28.43 11.98 -5.10
C TYR A 590 -27.52 11.60 -3.94
N GLU A 591 -27.15 10.34 -3.91
CA GLU A 591 -26.13 9.80 -3.02
C GLU A 591 -24.81 9.72 -3.78
N ILE A 592 -23.75 10.15 -3.11
CA ILE A 592 -22.40 10.12 -3.68
C ILE A 592 -21.49 9.41 -2.71
N GLU A 593 -20.89 8.32 -3.16
CA GLU A 593 -19.96 7.52 -2.37
C GLU A 593 -18.66 7.27 -3.14
N VAL A 594 -17.59 7.00 -2.40
CA VAL A 594 -16.30 6.61 -2.97
C VAL A 594 -16.15 5.10 -2.78
N LEU A 595 -16.13 4.36 -3.89
CA LEU A 595 -15.87 2.92 -3.90
C LEU A 595 -14.77 2.60 -4.91
N ASN A 596 -13.79 1.79 -4.50
CA ASN A 596 -12.63 1.42 -5.33
C ASN A 596 -11.91 2.64 -5.94
N ASP A 597 -11.72 3.71 -5.15
CA ASP A 597 -11.17 5.01 -5.58
C ASP A 597 -12.00 5.79 -6.62
N GLU A 598 -13.19 5.31 -6.98
CA GLU A 598 -14.09 5.99 -7.90
C GLU A 598 -15.23 6.69 -7.17
N LEU A 599 -15.59 7.88 -7.66
CA LEU A 599 -16.81 8.56 -7.27
C LEU A 599 -18.01 7.90 -7.96
N ILE A 600 -18.95 7.39 -7.18
CA ILE A 600 -20.20 6.81 -7.70
C ILE A 600 -21.34 7.71 -7.28
N VAL A 601 -22.16 8.08 -8.25
CA VAL A 601 -23.33 8.94 -8.07
C VAL A 601 -24.56 8.12 -8.40
N THR A 602 -25.47 7.98 -7.43
CA THR A 602 -26.75 7.28 -7.62
C THR A 602 -27.92 8.16 -7.23
N ASP A 603 -29.07 7.93 -7.85
CA ASP A 603 -30.33 8.53 -7.42
C ASP A 603 -30.94 7.82 -6.20
N GLU A 604 -32.12 8.27 -5.75
CA GLU A 604 -32.87 7.69 -4.63
C GLU A 604 -33.31 6.23 -4.86
N ASN A 605 -33.43 5.79 -6.11
CA ASN A 605 -33.77 4.42 -6.49
C ASN A 605 -32.54 3.51 -6.59
N GLY A 606 -31.34 4.08 -6.45
CA GLY A 606 -30.07 3.40 -6.59
C GLY A 606 -29.58 3.26 -8.03
N GLU A 607 -30.19 3.98 -8.98
CA GLU A 607 -29.77 4.02 -10.38
C GLU A 607 -28.52 4.88 -10.54
N ILE A 608 -27.57 4.41 -11.36
CA ILE A 608 -26.31 5.13 -11.61
C ILE A 608 -26.61 6.35 -12.48
N PHE A 609 -26.08 7.50 -12.07
CA PHE A 609 -26.20 8.73 -12.84
C PHE A 609 -25.45 8.63 -14.18
N GLU A 610 -26.18 8.88 -15.27
CA GLU A 610 -25.63 9.02 -16.61
C GLU A 610 -25.81 10.44 -17.13
N TYR A 611 -24.76 10.98 -17.74
CA TYR A 611 -24.82 12.30 -18.36
C TYR A 611 -25.51 12.24 -19.72
N ASN A 612 -26.61 12.98 -19.86
CA ASN A 612 -27.32 13.18 -21.11
C ASN A 612 -27.39 14.69 -21.41
N PRO A 613 -26.67 15.18 -22.44
CA PRO A 613 -26.62 16.61 -22.76
C PRO A 613 -27.98 17.20 -23.14
N ASN A 614 -28.94 16.36 -23.55
CA ASN A 614 -30.29 16.80 -23.91
C ASN A 614 -31.24 16.88 -22.70
N ASN A 615 -30.82 16.45 -21.52
CA ASN A 615 -31.63 16.46 -20.30
C ASN A 615 -31.16 17.56 -19.33
N LYS A 616 -32.04 18.52 -19.02
CA LYS A 616 -31.73 19.67 -18.14
C LYS A 616 -31.33 19.29 -16.72
N GLU A 617 -31.92 18.26 -16.14
CA GLU A 617 -31.57 17.80 -14.79
C GLU A 617 -30.22 17.11 -14.80
N SER A 618 -29.96 16.28 -15.82
CA SER A 618 -28.66 15.62 -16.01
C SER A 618 -27.54 16.64 -16.22
N GLN A 619 -27.80 17.65 -17.05
CA GLN A 619 -26.91 18.80 -17.23
C GLN A 619 -26.60 19.49 -15.91
N ARG A 620 -27.62 19.81 -15.10
CA ARG A 620 -27.42 20.49 -13.81
C ARG A 620 -26.50 19.72 -12.88
N ILE A 621 -26.69 18.40 -12.76
CA ILE A 621 -25.88 17.54 -11.89
C ILE A 621 -24.44 17.48 -12.39
N GLN A 622 -24.26 17.25 -13.70
CA GLN A 622 -22.94 17.18 -14.32
C GLN A 622 -22.18 18.49 -14.15
N GLU A 623 -22.83 19.64 -14.38
CA GLU A 623 -22.25 20.97 -14.16
C GLU A 623 -21.83 21.19 -12.71
N THR A 624 -22.68 20.85 -11.74
CA THR A 624 -22.34 21.02 -10.33
C THR A 624 -21.15 20.14 -9.93
N LEU A 625 -21.13 18.87 -10.33
CA LEU A 625 -20.01 17.97 -10.03
C LEU A 625 -18.70 18.48 -10.66
N PHE A 626 -18.76 18.97 -11.90
CA PHE A 626 -17.60 19.56 -12.56
C PHE A 626 -17.07 20.77 -11.80
N HIS A 627 -17.94 21.74 -11.47
CA HIS A 627 -17.52 22.97 -10.79
C HIS A 627 -17.02 22.72 -9.37
N GLU A 628 -17.63 21.79 -8.65
CA GLU A 628 -17.17 21.42 -7.31
C GLU A 628 -15.80 20.73 -7.37
N LYS A 629 -15.60 19.79 -8.31
CA LYS A 629 -14.29 19.17 -8.53
C LYS A 629 -13.23 20.20 -8.94
N GLN A 630 -13.57 21.08 -9.89
CA GLN A 630 -12.70 22.17 -10.32
C GLN A 630 -12.29 23.05 -9.14
N THR A 631 -13.26 23.49 -8.33
CA THR A 631 -13.02 24.34 -7.16
C THR A 631 -12.08 23.67 -6.16
N ILE A 632 -12.26 22.37 -5.90
CA ILE A 632 -11.40 21.61 -4.99
C ILE A 632 -9.99 21.45 -5.56
N ILE A 633 -9.84 21.10 -6.83
CA ILE A 633 -8.53 20.95 -7.48
C ILE A 633 -7.77 22.28 -7.44
N GLU A 634 -8.44 23.40 -7.72
CA GLU A 634 -7.82 24.73 -7.79
C GLU A 634 -7.50 25.32 -6.40
N ASN A 635 -8.33 25.06 -5.39
CA ASN A 635 -8.21 25.73 -4.11
C ASN A 635 -7.71 24.83 -2.98
N CYS A 636 -7.89 23.52 -3.07
CA CYS A 636 -7.64 22.61 -1.95
C CYS A 636 -6.45 21.69 -2.12
N LEU A 637 -6.14 21.26 -3.34
CA LEU A 637 -5.15 20.21 -3.57
C LEU A 637 -3.83 20.79 -4.03
N PHE A 638 -2.73 20.41 -3.36
CA PHE A 638 -1.37 20.86 -3.64
C PHE A 638 -0.42 19.67 -3.66
N GLY A 639 0.56 19.69 -4.56
CA GLY A 639 1.50 18.58 -4.74
C GLY A 639 2.89 19.04 -5.11
N VAL A 640 3.91 18.38 -4.58
CA VAL A 640 5.31 18.62 -4.94
C VAL A 640 6.00 17.29 -5.20
N ASP A 641 6.76 17.20 -6.29
CA ASP A 641 7.64 16.07 -6.56
C ASP A 641 8.97 16.56 -7.14
N ILE A 642 10.06 15.85 -6.83
CA ILE A 642 11.37 16.17 -7.40
C ILE A 642 11.47 15.77 -8.88
N ASN A 643 10.69 14.77 -9.29
CA ASN A 643 10.67 14.25 -10.64
C ASN A 643 9.62 14.98 -11.50
N PRO A 644 10.02 15.68 -12.59
CA PRO A 644 9.10 16.42 -13.43
C PRO A 644 8.07 15.52 -14.13
N ASN A 645 8.39 14.26 -14.38
CA ASN A 645 7.46 13.32 -15.02
C ASN A 645 6.36 12.88 -14.05
N SER A 646 6.67 12.69 -12.76
CA SER A 646 5.66 12.45 -11.71
C SER A 646 4.66 13.61 -11.65
N VAL A 647 5.15 14.85 -11.67
CA VAL A 647 4.31 16.06 -11.71
C VAL A 647 3.37 16.06 -12.93
N LYS A 648 3.88 15.71 -14.12
CA LYS A 648 3.07 15.63 -15.34
C LYS A 648 1.97 14.56 -15.23
N ILE A 649 2.30 13.38 -14.68
CA ILE A 649 1.29 12.32 -14.45
C ILE A 649 0.24 12.79 -13.45
N CYS A 650 0.65 13.40 -12.34
CA CYS A 650 -0.29 13.91 -11.34
C CYS A 650 -1.29 14.89 -11.96
N ARG A 651 -0.81 15.83 -12.80
CA ARG A 651 -1.67 16.76 -13.54
C ARG A 651 -2.63 16.02 -14.48
N LEU A 652 -2.10 15.05 -15.24
CA LEU A 652 -2.90 14.22 -16.14
C LEU A 652 -4.01 13.47 -15.39
N ARG A 653 -3.70 12.89 -14.23
CA ARG A 653 -4.66 12.14 -13.42
C ARG A 653 -5.80 13.02 -12.91
N LEU A 654 -5.48 14.22 -12.45
CA LEU A 654 -6.48 15.22 -12.02
C LEU A 654 -7.32 15.71 -13.21
N TRP A 655 -6.72 15.91 -14.40
CA TRP A 655 -7.48 16.24 -15.61
C TRP A 655 -8.41 15.12 -16.05
N ILE A 656 -7.98 13.85 -16.00
CA ILE A 656 -8.84 12.71 -16.34
C ILE A 656 -10.02 12.64 -15.36
N GLU A 657 -9.78 12.82 -14.06
CA GLU A 657 -10.84 12.78 -13.05
C GLU A 657 -11.84 13.93 -13.19
N LEU A 658 -11.40 15.10 -13.65
CA LEU A 658 -12.28 16.21 -13.98
C LEU A 658 -13.01 15.98 -15.32
N LEU A 659 -12.32 15.41 -16.31
CA LEU A 659 -12.88 15.11 -17.63
C LEU A 659 -14.10 14.20 -17.52
N LYS A 660 -14.12 13.22 -16.61
CA LYS A 660 -15.29 12.35 -16.32
C LYS A 660 -16.59 13.15 -16.12
N ASN A 661 -16.51 14.36 -15.57
CA ASN A 661 -17.66 15.23 -15.33
C ASN A 661 -17.75 16.43 -16.29
N ALA A 662 -16.98 16.46 -17.37
CA ALA A 662 -17.10 17.51 -18.38
C ALA A 662 -18.51 17.54 -18.99
N TYR A 663 -18.93 18.72 -19.44
CA TYR A 663 -20.28 18.94 -19.96
C TYR A 663 -20.26 19.86 -21.17
N TYR A 664 -21.27 19.74 -22.03
CA TYR A 664 -21.45 20.63 -23.18
C TYR A 664 -22.08 21.96 -22.74
N LYS A 665 -21.44 23.08 -23.08
CA LYS A 665 -22.02 24.43 -22.95
C LYS A 665 -23.00 24.73 -24.08
N ASN A 666 -22.68 24.22 -25.26
CA ASN A 666 -23.45 24.31 -26.50
C ASN A 666 -23.12 23.07 -27.36
N GLU A 667 -23.69 22.94 -28.56
CA GLU A 667 -23.57 21.74 -29.41
C GLU A 667 -22.12 21.35 -29.77
N THR A 668 -21.16 22.29 -29.72
CA THR A 668 -19.78 22.07 -30.20
C THR A 668 -18.72 22.31 -29.12
N GLU A 669 -19.08 22.93 -28.00
CA GLU A 669 -18.14 23.35 -26.97
C GLU A 669 -18.35 22.58 -25.67
N LEU A 670 -17.35 21.78 -25.33
CA LEU A 670 -17.21 21.16 -24.02
C LEU A 670 -16.59 22.17 -23.04
N GLU A 671 -16.98 22.13 -21.77
CA GLU A 671 -16.35 22.94 -20.73
C GLU A 671 -14.83 22.70 -20.68
N THR A 672 -14.09 23.80 -20.54
CA THR A 672 -12.63 23.78 -20.62
C THR A 672 -12.00 23.32 -19.31
N LEU A 673 -10.87 22.62 -19.41
CA LEU A 673 -10.14 22.16 -18.22
C LEU A 673 -9.29 23.31 -17.63
N PRO A 674 -9.18 23.42 -16.30
CA PRO A 674 -8.42 24.48 -15.65
C PRO A 674 -6.90 24.26 -15.77
N ASN A 675 -6.14 25.34 -15.53
CA ASN A 675 -4.68 25.30 -15.47
C ASN A 675 -4.20 24.76 -14.11
N ILE A 676 -4.06 23.43 -13.99
CA ILE A 676 -3.64 22.74 -12.75
C ILE A 676 -2.14 22.93 -12.43
N ASP A 677 -1.35 23.44 -13.38
CA ASP A 677 0.11 23.61 -13.29
C ASP A 677 0.58 24.47 -12.11
N ILE A 678 -0.34 25.25 -11.53
CA ILE A 678 -0.02 26.14 -10.42
C ILE A 678 -0.04 25.47 -9.04
N ASN A 679 -0.74 24.35 -8.89
CA ASN A 679 -0.86 23.64 -7.61
C ASN A 679 0.06 22.42 -7.51
N ILE A 680 0.46 21.85 -8.65
CA ILE A 680 1.36 20.71 -8.72
C ILE A 680 2.72 21.17 -9.26
N LYS A 681 3.76 21.14 -8.43
CA LYS A 681 5.06 21.75 -8.71
C LYS A 681 6.20 20.74 -8.72
N CYS A 682 7.20 21.01 -9.56
CA CYS A 682 8.46 20.27 -9.56
C CYS A 682 9.45 20.94 -8.59
N GLY A 683 10.06 20.17 -7.70
CA GLY A 683 11.07 20.64 -6.76
C GLY A 683 11.36 19.65 -5.62
N ASN A 684 12.49 19.84 -4.97
CA ASN A 684 12.89 19.08 -3.78
C ASN A 684 12.25 19.69 -2.54
N SER A 685 11.17 19.06 -2.07
CA SER A 685 10.39 19.45 -0.88
C SER A 685 11.21 19.61 0.41
N LEU A 686 12.34 18.91 0.53
CA LEU A 686 13.21 18.94 1.71
C LEU A 686 14.24 20.09 1.69
N VAL A 687 14.41 20.79 0.57
CA VAL A 687 15.47 21.79 0.40
C VAL A 687 14.85 23.14 0.09
N SER A 688 15.15 24.15 0.90
CA SER A 688 14.81 25.55 0.65
C SER A 688 16.02 26.45 0.89
N ARG A 689 16.21 27.48 0.06
CA ARG A 689 17.24 28.51 0.23
C ARG A 689 16.90 29.44 1.38
N PHE A 690 15.61 29.67 1.61
CA PHE A 690 15.12 30.54 2.66
C PHE A 690 14.34 29.75 3.71
N ALA A 691 14.43 30.20 4.97
CA ALA A 691 13.68 29.61 6.06
C ALA A 691 12.19 30.00 5.97
N LEU A 692 11.31 29.11 6.45
CA LEU A 692 9.85 29.33 6.42
C LEU A 692 9.44 30.55 7.28
N ASP A 693 10.19 30.84 8.34
CA ASP A 693 9.96 31.92 9.30
C ASP A 693 10.66 33.25 8.96
N ALA A 694 11.37 33.33 7.82
CA ALA A 694 12.05 34.57 7.42
C ALA A 694 11.04 35.73 7.26
N ASP A 695 11.33 36.93 7.77
CA ASP A 695 10.37 38.04 7.74
C ASP A 695 10.21 38.63 6.32
N LEU A 696 9.11 38.29 5.65
CA LEU A 696 8.76 38.82 4.32
C LEU A 696 8.27 40.27 4.38
N ARG A 697 7.79 40.75 5.53
CA ARG A 697 7.13 42.07 5.66
C ARG A 697 8.08 43.20 5.30
N GLN A 698 9.36 43.08 5.64
CA GLN A 698 10.32 44.11 5.28
C GLN A 698 10.71 44.07 3.80
N ALA A 699 10.69 42.92 3.14
CA ALA A 699 10.91 42.79 1.69
C ALA A 699 9.73 43.42 0.95
N LEU A 700 8.51 42.97 1.25
CA LEU A 700 7.25 43.48 0.70
C LEU A 700 7.05 44.99 0.86
N LYS A 701 7.50 45.62 1.96
CA LYS A 701 7.41 47.09 2.16
C LYS A 701 8.24 47.92 1.17
N LYS A 702 9.27 47.35 0.54
CA LYS A 702 10.12 48.02 -0.46
C LYS A 702 9.90 47.49 -1.88
N SER A 703 9.27 46.34 -2.02
CA SER A 703 8.84 45.78 -3.30
C SER A 703 7.75 46.63 -3.95
N LYS A 704 7.70 46.59 -5.29
CA LYS A 704 6.55 47.12 -6.04
C LYS A 704 5.29 46.26 -5.86
N TRP A 705 5.42 45.03 -5.35
CA TRP A 705 4.38 44.00 -5.35
C TRP A 705 3.89 43.68 -3.93
N SER A 706 2.58 43.50 -3.76
CA SER A 706 1.98 42.97 -2.53
C SER A 706 1.62 41.49 -2.66
N ILE A 707 1.37 40.81 -1.54
CA ILE A 707 0.90 39.41 -1.51
C ILE A 707 -0.47 39.31 -2.19
N ASP A 708 -1.35 40.29 -2.00
CA ASP A 708 -2.65 40.30 -2.67
C ASP A 708 -2.51 40.43 -4.18
N THR A 709 -1.59 41.28 -4.67
CA THR A 709 -1.27 41.33 -6.11
C THR A 709 -0.81 39.97 -6.61
N TYR A 710 0.01 39.25 -5.84
CA TYR A 710 0.46 37.91 -6.22
C TYR A 710 -0.69 36.89 -6.23
N ARG A 711 -1.53 36.86 -5.18
CA ARG A 711 -2.71 35.99 -5.10
C ARG A 711 -3.71 36.26 -6.23
N ILE A 712 -3.93 37.53 -6.58
CA ILE A 712 -4.77 37.93 -7.70
C ILE A 712 -4.17 37.48 -9.03
N ALA A 713 -2.85 37.63 -9.24
CA ALA A 713 -2.18 37.16 -10.46
C ALA A 713 -2.31 35.63 -10.62
N VAL A 714 -2.11 34.88 -9.52
CA VAL A 714 -2.30 33.42 -9.48
C VAL A 714 -3.76 33.04 -9.75
N ALA A 715 -4.73 33.70 -9.13
CA ALA A 715 -6.15 33.45 -9.35
C ALA A 715 -6.58 33.78 -10.80
N THR A 716 -6.03 34.85 -11.37
CA THR A 716 -6.29 35.25 -12.76
C THR A 716 -5.68 34.25 -13.74
N TYR A 717 -4.47 33.76 -13.48
CA TYR A 717 -3.84 32.70 -14.28
C TYR A 717 -4.68 31.41 -14.30
N ARG A 718 -5.21 31.00 -13.14
CA ARG A 718 -6.07 29.80 -13.03
C ARG A 718 -7.31 29.90 -13.93
N ASN A 719 -7.95 31.07 -13.93
CA ASN A 719 -9.20 31.32 -14.63
C ASN A 719 -9.02 31.94 -16.03
N ALA A 720 -7.79 31.97 -16.56
CA ALA A 720 -7.48 32.64 -17.81
C ALA A 720 -8.28 32.05 -18.98
N GLN A 721 -9.03 32.89 -19.68
CA GLN A 721 -9.91 32.51 -20.78
C GLN A 721 -9.21 32.58 -22.16
N SER A 722 -7.99 33.13 -22.19
CA SER A 722 -7.16 33.24 -23.39
C SER A 722 -5.68 32.94 -23.09
N LYS A 723 -4.96 32.47 -24.11
CA LYS A 723 -3.52 32.18 -24.03
C LYS A 723 -2.67 33.44 -23.80
N GLU A 724 -3.11 34.58 -24.32
CA GLU A 724 -2.42 35.85 -24.13
C GLU A 724 -2.47 36.27 -22.66
N GLN A 725 -3.66 36.26 -22.06
CA GLN A 725 -3.85 36.52 -20.64
C GLN A 725 -3.04 35.55 -19.77
N LYS A 726 -3.00 34.26 -20.15
CA LYS A 726 -2.19 33.24 -19.48
C LYS A 726 -0.70 33.62 -19.48
N ARG A 727 -0.12 33.89 -20.66
CA ARG A 727 1.29 34.26 -20.82
C ARG A 727 1.66 35.56 -20.10
N GLU A 728 0.76 36.54 -20.10
CA GLU A 728 0.95 37.79 -19.36
C GLU A 728 1.03 37.53 -17.85
N MET A 729 0.10 36.74 -17.31
CA MET A 729 0.11 36.38 -15.90
C MET A 729 1.30 35.50 -15.53
N GLU A 730 1.74 34.57 -16.38
CA GLU A 730 2.97 33.78 -16.17
C GLU A 730 4.20 34.68 -16.03
N ARG A 731 4.36 35.63 -16.97
CA ARG A 731 5.46 36.60 -16.93
C ARG A 731 5.38 37.47 -15.68
N LEU A 732 4.19 37.92 -15.30
CA LEU A 732 3.97 38.69 -14.09
C LEU A 732 4.35 37.88 -12.84
N ILE A 733 3.89 36.63 -12.72
CA ILE A 733 4.22 35.72 -11.63
C ILE A 733 5.73 35.47 -11.56
N ALA A 734 6.38 35.23 -12.70
CA ALA A 734 7.82 35.02 -12.77
C ALA A 734 8.60 36.26 -12.30
N ASN A 735 8.17 37.46 -12.73
CA ASN A 735 8.77 38.73 -12.30
C ASN A 735 8.58 38.95 -10.78
N ILE A 736 7.36 38.73 -10.26
CA ILE A 736 7.06 38.82 -8.83
C ILE A 736 7.97 37.88 -8.03
N LYS A 737 8.10 36.62 -8.45
CA LYS A 737 8.98 35.63 -7.80
C LYS A 737 10.45 36.03 -7.85
N SER A 738 10.91 36.55 -8.99
CA SER A 738 12.29 37.02 -9.15
C SER A 738 12.61 38.20 -8.22
N ASP A 739 11.70 39.17 -8.14
CA ASP A 739 11.83 40.34 -7.26
C ASP A 739 11.86 39.91 -5.79
N PHE A 740 10.94 39.03 -5.38
CA PHE A 740 10.94 38.49 -4.00
C PHE A 740 12.23 37.73 -3.66
N ARG A 741 12.71 36.86 -4.56
CA ARG A 741 13.99 36.15 -4.36
C ARG A 741 15.15 37.13 -4.20
N THR A 742 15.19 38.19 -5.01
CA THR A 742 16.23 39.22 -4.98
C THR A 742 16.20 40.02 -3.68
N GLU A 743 15.02 40.40 -3.19
CA GLU A 743 14.87 41.15 -1.95
C GLU A 743 15.22 40.34 -0.70
N ILE A 744 14.79 39.08 -0.62
CA ILE A 744 15.18 38.22 0.51
C ILE A 744 16.68 37.94 0.46
N TYR A 745 17.24 37.64 -0.72
CA TYR A 745 18.68 37.43 -0.86
C TYR A 745 19.48 38.66 -0.38
N ASN A 746 19.03 39.88 -0.72
CA ASN A 746 19.65 41.12 -0.23
C ASN A 746 19.61 41.30 1.28
N LYS A 747 18.72 40.59 1.98
CA LYS A 747 18.51 40.64 3.44
C LYS A 747 18.94 39.38 4.16
N ASP A 748 19.56 38.43 3.45
CA ASP A 748 20.14 37.24 4.07
C ASP A 748 21.12 37.67 5.19
N PRO A 749 20.99 37.13 6.43
CA PRO A 749 21.82 37.53 7.56
C PRO A 749 23.33 37.42 7.28
N LYS A 750 23.77 36.44 6.47
CA LYS A 750 25.17 36.27 6.08
C LYS A 750 25.62 37.39 5.15
N LEU A 751 24.77 37.80 4.19
CA LEU A 751 25.08 38.89 3.27
C LEU A 751 25.06 40.26 3.97
N VAL A 752 24.11 40.48 4.88
CA VAL A 752 24.06 41.70 5.71
C VAL A 752 25.29 41.79 6.60
N ARG A 753 25.69 40.68 7.24
CA ARG A 753 26.93 40.61 8.04
C ARG A 753 28.16 40.87 7.18
N LYS A 754 28.24 40.29 5.98
CA LYS A 754 29.32 40.55 5.02
C LYS A 754 29.41 42.06 4.70
N ARG A 755 28.31 42.69 4.28
CA ARG A 755 28.27 44.14 3.97
C ARG A 755 28.69 45.00 5.15
N LYS A 756 28.28 44.62 6.38
CA LYS A 756 28.71 45.31 7.59
C LYS A 756 30.23 45.22 7.79
N LEU A 757 30.80 44.03 7.68
CA LEU A 757 32.25 43.82 7.80
C LEU A 757 33.04 44.53 6.70
N GLU A 758 32.53 44.56 5.45
CA GLU A 758 33.10 45.34 4.35
C GLU A 758 33.07 46.84 4.64
N GLY A 759 31.97 47.33 5.21
CA GLY A 759 31.83 48.72 5.68
C GLY A 759 32.82 49.04 6.81
N ASP A 760 32.92 48.17 7.81
CA ASP A 760 33.86 48.31 8.93
C ASP A 760 35.32 48.33 8.43
N LEU A 761 35.66 47.45 7.47
CA LEU A 761 36.98 47.41 6.81
C LEU A 761 37.23 48.69 5.99
N PHE A 762 36.25 49.16 5.22
CA PHE A 762 36.35 50.39 4.44
C PHE A 762 36.55 51.61 5.33
N THR A 763 35.79 51.73 6.42
CA THR A 763 35.96 52.81 7.41
C THR A 763 37.34 52.72 8.08
N LEU A 764 37.80 51.53 8.44
CA LEU A 764 39.13 51.32 9.01
C LEU A 764 40.23 51.77 8.03
N MET A 765 40.08 51.48 6.74
CA MET A 765 41.08 51.84 5.72
C MET A 765 41.05 53.31 5.32
N ASN A 766 39.86 53.93 5.25
CA ASN A 766 39.66 55.29 4.73
C ASN A 766 39.45 56.37 5.79
N GLN A 767 39.61 56.06 7.08
CA GLN A 767 39.71 57.08 8.12
C GLN A 767 40.92 57.99 7.87
N THR A 768 40.69 59.18 7.34
CA THR A 768 41.69 60.26 7.24
C THR A 768 41.96 60.79 8.64
N GLN A 769 43.17 60.60 9.15
CA GLN A 769 43.57 61.08 10.48
C GLN A 769 44.47 62.31 10.38
N VAL A 770 44.26 63.25 11.32
CA VAL A 770 44.90 64.57 11.36
C VAL A 770 46.32 64.53 11.98
N PHE A 771 46.74 63.39 12.54
CA PHE A 771 48.05 63.17 13.17
C PHE A 771 48.68 61.81 12.76
N GLU A 772 50.01 61.69 12.81
CA GLU A 772 50.75 60.46 12.48
C GLU A 772 50.58 59.37 13.56
N LEU A 773 50.21 58.15 13.14
CA LEU A 773 50.08 56.96 13.99
C LEU A 773 51.43 56.41 14.44
N SER A 774 51.52 55.95 15.69
CA SER A 774 52.69 55.21 16.21
C SER A 774 52.86 53.84 15.53
N GLU A 775 54.07 53.26 15.53
CA GLU A 775 54.31 51.94 14.91
C GLU A 775 53.41 50.84 15.49
N LYS A 776 53.15 50.87 16.80
CA LYS A 776 52.28 49.90 17.46
C LYS A 776 50.84 49.98 16.96
N GLU A 777 50.32 51.19 16.75
CA GLU A 777 48.96 51.40 16.25
C GLU A 777 48.82 51.01 14.77
N LYS A 778 49.88 51.20 13.96
CA LYS A 778 49.92 50.70 12.57
C LYS A 778 49.82 49.18 12.52
N ILE A 779 50.58 48.47 13.36
CA ILE A 779 50.55 47.01 13.46
C ILE A 779 49.17 46.51 13.92
N GLU A 780 48.57 47.13 14.93
CA GLU A 780 47.22 46.77 15.40
C GLU A 780 46.14 47.00 14.33
N LYS A 781 46.24 48.10 13.58
CA LYS A 781 45.34 48.40 12.46
C LYS A 781 45.46 47.36 11.34
N GLU A 782 46.67 46.97 10.97
CA GLU A 782 46.92 45.92 9.97
C GLU A 782 46.41 44.54 10.42
N LEU A 783 46.60 44.17 11.69
CA LEU A 783 46.08 42.92 12.25
C LEU A 783 44.55 42.87 12.22
N LYS A 784 43.88 43.95 12.61
CA LYS A 784 42.41 44.06 12.53
C LYS A 784 41.92 44.01 11.09
N ALA A 785 42.57 44.71 10.17
CA ALA A 785 42.22 44.68 8.75
C ALA A 785 42.36 43.26 8.15
N LYS A 786 43.46 42.55 8.47
CA LYS A 786 43.65 41.14 8.06
C LYS A 786 42.59 40.21 8.64
N THR A 787 42.21 40.41 9.90
CA THR A 787 41.17 39.59 10.55
C THR A 787 39.80 39.78 9.90
N LEU A 788 39.40 41.04 9.67
CA LEU A 788 38.16 41.38 8.96
C LEU A 788 38.16 40.82 7.53
N ALA A 789 39.28 40.96 6.80
CA ALA A 789 39.42 40.42 5.44
C ALA A 789 39.29 38.88 5.39
N LEU A 790 39.85 38.16 6.38
CA LEU A 790 39.69 36.71 6.49
C LEU A 790 38.24 36.30 6.78
N GLU A 791 37.54 37.02 7.66
CA GLU A 791 36.12 36.76 7.92
C GLU A 791 35.23 37.06 6.71
N ILE A 792 35.49 38.17 6.00
CA ILE A 792 34.80 38.50 4.74
C ILE A 792 35.03 37.38 3.72
N ARG A 793 36.28 36.95 3.52
CA ARG A 793 36.62 35.88 2.56
C ARG A 793 35.98 34.54 2.94
N LYS A 794 35.86 34.23 4.24
CA LYS A 794 35.15 33.04 4.71
C LYS A 794 33.66 33.12 4.39
N LEU A 795 33.01 34.26 4.68
CA LEU A 795 31.60 34.47 4.34
C LEU A 795 31.38 34.49 2.83
N GLU A 796 32.31 35.03 2.05
CA GLU A 796 32.29 34.98 0.58
C GLU A 796 32.31 33.55 0.08
N ASN A 797 33.26 32.74 0.53
CA ASN A 797 33.34 31.33 0.17
C ASN A 797 32.08 30.57 0.59
N GLU A 798 31.51 30.81 1.77
CA GLU A 798 30.25 30.18 2.20
C GLU A 798 29.06 30.60 1.32
N ILE A 799 28.96 31.87 0.95
CA ILE A 799 27.91 32.40 0.06
C ILE A 799 28.10 31.86 -1.36
N GLU A 800 29.32 31.79 -1.86
CA GLU A 800 29.66 31.30 -3.19
C GLU A 800 29.51 29.78 -3.29
N GLU A 801 29.84 29.03 -2.24
CA GLU A 801 29.51 27.59 -2.11
C GLU A 801 28.00 27.40 -2.14
N ILE A 802 27.21 28.16 -1.36
CA ILE A 802 25.73 28.08 -1.41
C ILE A 802 25.18 28.41 -2.82
N LYS A 803 25.77 29.38 -3.52
CA LYS A 803 25.37 29.76 -4.89
C LYS A 803 25.72 28.73 -5.95
N SER A 804 26.90 28.12 -5.84
CA SER A 804 27.44 27.15 -6.80
C SER A 804 26.98 25.72 -6.51
N ASN A 805 26.45 25.45 -5.32
CA ASN A 805 26.08 24.10 -4.91
C ASN A 805 24.84 23.59 -5.67
N LYS A 806 25.03 22.47 -6.36
CA LYS A 806 23.99 21.74 -7.11
C LYS A 806 22.75 21.40 -6.27
N ILE A 807 22.85 21.29 -4.93
CA ILE A 807 21.69 20.98 -4.09
C ILE A 807 20.54 22.00 -4.21
N PHE A 808 20.85 23.26 -4.52
CA PHE A 808 19.85 24.31 -4.65
C PHE A 808 19.25 24.43 -6.05
N GLU A 809 19.71 23.61 -7.01
CA GLU A 809 19.19 23.62 -8.38
C GLU A 809 17.70 23.28 -8.42
N ASN A 810 17.28 22.32 -7.59
CA ASN A 810 15.88 21.90 -7.45
C ASN A 810 15.25 22.35 -6.12
N ALA A 811 15.80 23.35 -5.43
CA ALA A 811 15.23 23.79 -4.15
C ALA A 811 13.77 24.27 -4.31
N PHE A 812 12.91 23.85 -3.38
CA PHE A 812 11.50 24.21 -3.40
C PHE A 812 11.18 25.27 -2.33
N GLU A 813 10.83 26.47 -2.79
CA GLU A 813 10.48 27.59 -1.91
C GLU A 813 8.98 27.63 -1.64
N TRP A 814 8.54 26.88 -0.61
CA TRP A 814 7.13 26.73 -0.22
C TRP A 814 6.32 28.04 -0.22
N ARG A 815 6.90 29.13 0.28
CA ARG A 815 6.24 30.45 0.39
C ARG A 815 6.00 31.13 -0.95
N PHE A 816 6.90 30.91 -1.91
CA PHE A 816 6.80 31.53 -3.22
C PHE A 816 5.98 30.68 -4.17
N GLU A 817 6.10 29.36 -4.05
CA GLU A 817 5.42 28.45 -4.94
C GLU A 817 3.93 28.30 -4.58
N PHE A 818 3.57 28.47 -3.30
CA PHE A 818 2.18 28.41 -2.82
C PHE A 818 1.80 29.64 -1.97
N PRO A 819 1.34 30.74 -2.56
CA PRO A 819 0.88 31.91 -1.80
C PRO A 819 -0.41 31.67 -0.99
N GLU A 820 -1.15 30.60 -1.27
CA GLU A 820 -2.43 30.27 -0.61
C GLU A 820 -2.28 29.89 0.85
N VAL A 821 -1.06 29.50 1.26
CA VAL A 821 -0.72 29.17 2.65
C VAL A 821 -0.07 30.34 3.38
N LEU A 822 -0.13 31.55 2.80
CA LEU A 822 0.28 32.80 3.45
C LEU A 822 -0.93 33.56 4.00
N ASN A 823 -0.75 34.24 5.14
CA ASN A 823 -1.74 35.22 5.62
C ASN A 823 -1.58 36.57 4.88
N GLU A 824 -2.45 37.54 5.19
CA GLU A 824 -2.41 38.91 4.62
C GLU A 824 -1.07 39.64 4.88
N ASN A 825 -0.35 39.25 5.93
CA ASN A 825 0.95 39.82 6.29
C ASN A 825 2.14 39.11 5.61
N GLY A 826 1.91 38.00 4.90
CA GLY A 826 2.95 37.21 4.24
C GLY A 826 3.62 36.17 5.12
N ASP A 827 3.06 35.92 6.31
CA ASP A 827 3.52 34.87 7.20
C ASP A 827 2.99 33.52 6.71
N PHE A 828 3.82 32.49 6.83
CA PHE A 828 3.46 31.13 6.45
C PHE A 828 2.52 30.51 7.50
N VAL A 829 1.26 30.29 7.12
CA VAL A 829 0.21 29.68 7.95
C VAL A 829 0.28 28.16 7.90
N GLY A 830 0.57 27.60 6.72
CA GLY A 830 0.67 26.16 6.48
C GLY A 830 -0.63 25.49 5.99
N PHE A 831 -0.55 24.16 5.82
CA PHE A 831 -1.62 23.32 5.29
C PHE A 831 -2.51 22.74 6.41
N ASP A 832 -3.80 22.54 6.13
CA ASP A 832 -4.73 21.85 7.05
C ASP A 832 -4.40 20.35 7.15
N VAL A 833 -4.02 19.74 6.02
CA VAL A 833 -3.64 18.33 5.91
C VAL A 833 -2.36 18.19 5.11
N VAL A 834 -1.46 17.31 5.59
CA VAL A 834 -0.33 16.80 4.82
C VAL A 834 -0.48 15.29 4.71
N ILE A 835 -0.52 14.74 3.50
CA ILE A 835 -0.80 13.32 3.26
C ILE A 835 0.05 12.80 2.11
N GLY A 836 0.50 11.55 2.18
CA GLY A 836 1.31 10.97 1.11
C GLY A 836 2.07 9.70 1.48
N ASN A 837 2.90 9.24 0.54
CA ASN A 837 3.83 8.12 0.68
C ASN A 837 5.26 8.62 0.38
N PRO A 838 6.01 9.11 1.38
CA PRO A 838 7.37 9.59 1.18
C PRO A 838 8.34 8.48 0.73
N PRO A 839 9.48 8.80 0.08
CA PRO A 839 10.41 7.80 -0.44
C PRO A 839 11.14 6.98 0.65
N TYR A 840 11.39 5.70 0.38
CA TYR A 840 12.03 4.75 1.31
C TYR A 840 13.50 4.52 0.95
N ILE A 841 14.33 5.53 1.20
CA ILE A 841 15.75 5.52 0.83
C ILE A 841 16.61 5.75 2.09
N GLN A 842 17.55 4.85 2.33
CA GLN A 842 18.55 5.02 3.40
C GLN A 842 19.46 6.20 3.08
N LEU A 843 19.59 7.13 4.04
CA LEU A 843 20.38 8.34 3.89
C LEU A 843 21.85 8.03 3.55
N GLN A 844 22.44 6.98 4.13
CA GLN A 844 23.79 6.52 3.80
C GLN A 844 23.98 6.18 2.30
N ALA A 845 22.95 5.67 1.62
CA ALA A 845 23.02 5.32 0.20
C ALA A 845 23.12 6.57 -0.70
N MET A 846 22.69 7.74 -0.20
CA MET A 846 22.69 9.01 -0.94
C MET A 846 24.04 9.77 -0.89
N LYS A 847 25.05 9.24 -0.17
CA LYS A 847 26.42 9.80 -0.10
C LYS A 847 26.43 11.32 0.22
N GLU A 848 26.94 12.15 -0.69
CA GLU A 848 27.12 13.59 -0.50
C GLU A 848 25.80 14.32 -0.23
N THR A 849 24.70 13.91 -0.88
CA THR A 849 23.38 14.53 -0.70
C THR A 849 22.89 14.41 0.74
N SER A 850 23.19 13.31 1.43
CA SER A 850 22.85 13.14 2.85
C SER A 850 23.57 14.15 3.74
N GLU A 851 24.87 14.34 3.53
CA GLU A 851 25.66 15.30 4.32
C GLU A 851 25.22 16.73 4.07
N GLN A 852 24.74 17.03 2.86
CA GLN A 852 24.16 18.33 2.55
C GLN A 852 22.78 18.52 3.21
N LEU A 853 21.91 17.50 3.23
CA LEU A 853 20.61 17.55 3.93
C LEU A 853 20.77 17.82 5.43
N LYS A 854 21.82 17.28 6.06
CA LYS A 854 22.18 17.57 7.46
C LYS A 854 22.35 19.07 7.75
N ARG A 855 22.87 19.85 6.78
CA ARG A 855 23.13 21.29 6.94
C ARG A 855 21.85 22.12 7.11
N PHE A 856 20.68 21.57 6.77
CA PHE A 856 19.37 22.21 6.95
C PHE A 856 18.80 22.07 8.37
N GLY A 857 19.51 21.40 9.28
CA GLY A 857 19.18 21.42 10.71
C GLY A 857 17.99 20.55 11.13
N TYR A 858 17.66 19.52 10.35
CA TYR A 858 16.61 18.55 10.70
C TYR A 858 16.94 17.82 12.02
N LYS A 859 16.03 17.92 13.00
CA LYS A 859 16.14 17.24 14.31
C LYS A 859 16.02 15.72 14.20
N THR A 860 15.35 15.25 13.16
CA THR A 860 15.13 13.83 12.86
C THR A 860 16.24 13.18 12.03
N TYR A 861 17.27 13.96 11.62
CA TYR A 861 18.37 13.44 10.82
C TYR A 861 19.23 12.44 11.61
N GLU A 862 19.32 11.23 11.09
CA GLU A 862 20.26 10.20 11.54
C GLU A 862 20.90 9.57 10.30
N LYS A 863 22.24 9.50 10.25
CA LYS A 863 22.97 9.07 9.03
C LYS A 863 22.59 7.65 8.57
N THR A 864 22.28 6.77 9.52
CA THR A 864 21.85 5.38 9.27
C THR A 864 20.33 5.25 9.10
N GLY A 865 19.59 6.36 9.18
CA GLY A 865 18.15 6.39 9.01
C GLY A 865 17.69 6.53 7.58
N ASP A 866 16.38 6.59 7.40
CA ASP A 866 15.73 6.74 6.10
C ASP A 866 15.25 8.17 5.87
N ILE A 867 15.20 8.57 4.60
CA ILE A 867 14.81 9.93 4.20
C ILE A 867 13.38 10.30 4.62
N TYR A 868 12.46 9.32 4.74
CA TYR A 868 11.09 9.59 5.20
C TYR A 868 11.03 10.20 6.61
N SER A 869 12.04 10.00 7.46
CA SER A 869 12.14 10.68 8.76
C SER A 869 12.23 12.20 8.59
N LEU A 870 12.96 12.67 7.57
CA LEU A 870 13.06 14.09 7.24
C LEU A 870 11.74 14.62 6.66
N PHE A 871 11.00 13.79 5.91
CA PHE A 871 9.67 14.14 5.42
C PHE A 871 8.65 14.29 6.55
N TYR A 872 8.71 13.46 7.60
CA TYR A 872 7.86 13.67 8.79
C TYR A 872 8.09 15.04 9.42
N GLU A 873 9.35 15.44 9.59
CA GLU A 873 9.70 16.75 10.14
C GLU A 873 9.32 17.88 9.18
N LYS A 874 9.56 17.74 7.86
CA LYS A 874 9.13 18.72 6.86
C LYS A 874 7.61 18.86 6.82
N GLY A 875 6.88 17.76 6.86
CA GLY A 875 5.42 17.71 6.92
C GLY A 875 4.89 18.46 8.16
N TYR A 876 5.48 18.22 9.33
CA TYR A 876 5.20 18.99 10.54
C TYR A 876 5.50 20.50 10.37
N GLN A 877 6.61 20.87 9.73
CA GLN A 877 6.99 22.26 9.51
C GLN A 877 5.97 22.99 8.61
N ILE A 878 5.49 22.34 7.55
CA ILE A 878 4.55 22.95 6.59
C ILE A 878 3.08 22.87 7.02
N LEU A 879 2.75 22.06 8.02
CA LEU A 879 1.41 22.01 8.61
C LEU A 879 1.07 23.29 9.36
N ARG A 880 -0.20 23.68 9.32
CA ARG A 880 -0.74 24.70 10.22
C ARG A 880 -0.89 24.16 11.65
N GLU A 881 -0.96 25.07 12.61
CA GLU A 881 -1.26 24.69 14.00
C GLU A 881 -2.56 23.88 14.10
N ASN A 882 -2.52 22.79 14.86
CA ASN A 882 -3.57 21.79 14.98
C ASN A 882 -3.92 20.99 13.70
N GLY A 883 -3.26 21.21 12.56
CA GLY A 883 -3.47 20.43 11.34
C GLY A 883 -3.01 18.97 11.46
N PHE A 884 -3.42 18.12 10.51
CA PHE A 884 -3.17 16.69 10.56
C PHE A 884 -2.19 16.21 9.49
N LEU A 885 -1.26 15.33 9.86
CA LEU A 885 -0.40 14.61 8.93
C LEU A 885 -0.81 13.15 8.89
N ALA A 886 -0.84 12.53 7.71
CA ALA A 886 -0.96 11.10 7.53
C ALA A 886 0.05 10.57 6.50
N PHE A 887 1.03 9.79 6.93
CA PHE A 887 1.96 9.11 6.02
C PHE A 887 1.93 7.60 6.19
N ILE A 888 2.09 6.91 5.07
CA ILE A 888 2.52 5.52 5.02
C ILE A 888 4.05 5.50 4.87
N THR A 889 4.74 4.78 5.76
CA THR A 889 6.21 4.65 5.75
C THR A 889 6.64 3.22 6.12
N SER A 890 7.95 2.93 6.10
CA SER A 890 8.46 1.68 6.68
C SER A 890 8.32 1.69 8.21
N ASN A 891 7.86 0.59 8.82
CA ASN A 891 7.66 0.51 10.27
C ASN A 891 8.97 0.46 11.09
N LYS A 892 10.13 0.37 10.44
CA LYS A 892 11.44 0.18 11.09
C LYS A 892 11.78 1.27 12.10
N TRP A 893 11.39 2.52 11.87
CA TRP A 893 11.68 3.63 12.79
C TRP A 893 11.04 3.44 14.18
N MET A 894 10.00 2.62 14.29
CA MET A 894 9.34 2.30 15.55
C MET A 894 10.28 1.57 16.51
N ARG A 895 11.15 0.70 15.99
CA ARG A 895 11.99 -0.22 16.79
C ARG A 895 13.49 0.01 16.61
N ALA A 896 13.94 0.45 15.44
CA ALA A 896 15.36 0.63 15.14
C ALA A 896 16.01 1.79 15.94
N GLY A 897 17.32 1.68 16.16
CA GLY A 897 18.11 2.68 16.88
C GLY A 897 18.08 4.06 16.23
N TYR A 898 18.20 4.14 14.90
CA TYR A 898 18.12 5.41 14.15
C TYR A 898 16.77 6.11 14.31
N GLY A 899 15.70 5.36 14.60
CA GLY A 899 14.37 5.91 14.78
C GLY A 899 14.18 6.69 16.09
N LYS A 900 15.15 6.64 17.02
CA LYS A 900 15.06 7.28 18.33
C LYS A 900 14.77 8.79 18.25
N THR A 901 15.48 9.51 17.38
CA THR A 901 15.28 10.96 17.19
C THR A 901 13.90 11.25 16.60
N THR A 902 13.43 10.41 15.67
CA THR A 902 12.09 10.52 15.06
C THR A 902 10.99 10.28 16.11
N ARG A 903 11.10 9.23 16.94
CA ARG A 903 10.15 8.95 18.04
C ARG A 903 10.10 10.09 19.06
N ASN A 904 11.27 10.59 19.47
CA ASN A 904 11.35 11.72 20.38
C ASN A 904 10.79 13.00 19.77
N PHE A 905 10.99 13.21 18.48
CA PHE A 905 10.40 14.34 17.76
C PHE A 905 8.87 14.28 17.85
N PHE A 906 8.26 13.12 17.61
CA PHE A 906 6.82 12.93 17.73
C PHE A 906 6.32 13.25 19.14
N LEU A 907 6.96 12.72 20.19
CA LEU A 907 6.55 12.98 21.57
C LEU A 907 6.81 14.41 22.06
N THR A 908 7.65 15.18 21.34
CA THR A 908 7.96 16.56 21.73
C THR A 908 7.07 17.57 21.01
N HIS A 909 6.77 17.33 19.73
CA HIS A 909 6.17 18.35 18.85
C HIS A 909 4.79 17.95 18.30
N THR A 910 4.40 16.67 18.40
CA THR A 910 3.19 16.14 17.76
C THR A 910 2.30 15.38 18.75
N GLN A 911 1.03 15.24 18.41
CA GLN A 911 0.08 14.37 19.09
C GLN A 911 -0.28 13.27 18.10
N PRO A 912 0.35 12.08 18.18
CA PRO A 912 -0.12 10.93 17.43
C PRO A 912 -1.59 10.66 17.75
N GLU A 913 -2.36 10.31 16.73
CA GLU A 913 -3.79 9.99 16.84
C GLU A 913 -4.03 8.52 16.56
N LEU A 914 -3.36 7.99 15.53
CA LEU A 914 -3.51 6.60 15.09
C LEU A 914 -2.20 6.06 14.51
N LEU A 915 -1.79 4.88 14.95
CA LEU A 915 -0.67 4.12 14.40
C LEU A 915 -1.11 2.73 13.97
N ILE A 916 -0.97 2.39 12.70
CA ILE A 916 -1.31 1.07 12.18
C ILE A 916 -0.03 0.39 11.69
N ASP A 917 0.35 -0.74 12.30
CA ASP A 917 1.42 -1.60 11.80
C ASP A 917 0.82 -2.60 10.80
N LEU A 918 1.14 -2.41 9.51
CA LEU A 918 0.61 -3.23 8.42
C LEU A 918 1.46 -4.48 8.15
N GLY A 919 2.69 -4.53 8.67
CA GLY A 919 3.66 -5.58 8.32
C GLY A 919 4.02 -5.57 6.83
N SER A 920 4.45 -6.73 6.32
CA SER A 920 4.82 -6.93 4.91
C SER A 920 3.65 -7.45 4.08
N GLY A 921 3.77 -7.29 2.75
CA GLY A 921 2.79 -7.81 1.79
C GLY A 921 1.66 -6.86 1.41
N VAL A 922 1.70 -5.63 1.93
CA VAL A 922 0.80 -4.53 1.52
C VAL A 922 1.08 -4.10 0.08
N PHE A 923 2.35 -4.03 -0.28
CA PHE A 923 2.81 -3.71 -1.62
C PHE A 923 3.15 -5.03 -2.33
N GLU A 924 2.40 -5.40 -3.37
CA GLU A 924 2.60 -6.69 -4.09
C GLU A 924 4.04 -6.88 -4.61
N GLU A 925 4.68 -5.78 -4.99
CA GLU A 925 6.00 -5.78 -5.64
C GLU A 925 7.17 -5.48 -4.67
N ALA A 926 6.89 -5.15 -3.39
CA ALA A 926 7.91 -4.77 -2.41
C ALA A 926 7.79 -5.55 -1.09
N THR A 927 8.86 -6.25 -0.71
CA THR A 927 8.98 -6.88 0.61
C THR A 927 9.43 -5.85 1.65
N VAL A 928 8.57 -4.88 1.95
CA VAL A 928 8.82 -3.85 2.97
C VAL A 928 7.72 -3.89 4.02
N ASP A 929 8.12 -4.00 5.28
CA ASP A 929 7.20 -3.84 6.41
C ASP A 929 6.82 -2.37 6.56
N SER A 930 5.51 -2.09 6.53
CA SER A 930 4.98 -0.74 6.43
C SER A 930 4.06 -0.39 7.59
N ASN A 931 3.92 0.89 7.89
CA ASN A 931 2.97 1.42 8.86
C ASN A 931 2.28 2.68 8.33
N ILE A 932 1.10 2.98 8.87
CA ILE A 932 0.42 4.26 8.71
C ILE A 932 0.51 5.00 10.04
N LEU A 933 0.97 6.25 10.02
CA LEU A 933 0.94 7.13 11.18
C LEU A 933 0.13 8.38 10.84
N ILE A 934 -0.90 8.64 11.64
CA ILE A 934 -1.67 9.89 11.64
C ILE A 934 -1.33 10.66 12.93
N PHE A 935 -0.92 11.92 12.80
CA PHE A 935 -0.70 12.79 13.95
C PHE A 935 -1.24 14.20 13.72
N LYS A 936 -1.47 14.91 14.81
CA LYS A 936 -1.84 16.31 14.85
C LYS A 936 -0.64 17.19 15.23
N LYS A 937 -0.51 18.37 14.61
CA LYS A 937 0.48 19.39 14.99
C LYS A 937 0.08 20.04 16.32
N GLN A 938 0.50 19.42 17.41
CA GLN A 938 0.23 19.80 18.79
C GLN A 938 1.20 19.02 19.69
N ALA A 939 1.66 19.53 20.84
CA ALA A 939 2.51 18.73 21.73
C ALA A 939 1.79 17.48 22.28
N TYR A 940 2.56 16.40 22.51
CA TYR A 940 2.05 15.14 23.07
C TYR A 940 1.54 15.34 24.50
N HIS A 941 0.33 14.89 24.78
CA HIS A 941 -0.30 15.03 26.10
C HIS A 941 -1.24 13.88 26.46
N ARG A 942 -1.55 12.98 25.53
CA ARG A 942 -2.46 11.85 25.78
C ARG A 942 -2.06 10.58 25.00
N PRO A 943 -2.43 9.38 25.51
CA PRO A 943 -2.36 8.13 24.76
C PRO A 943 -3.14 8.20 23.45
N PHE A 944 -2.78 7.30 22.52
CA PHE A 944 -3.38 7.25 21.19
C PHE A 944 -3.64 5.81 20.73
N ASP A 945 -4.49 5.68 19.71
CA ASP A 945 -4.88 4.38 19.17
C ASP A 945 -3.76 3.76 18.34
N ALA A 946 -3.56 2.46 18.51
CA ALA A 946 -2.65 1.66 17.72
C ALA A 946 -3.26 0.32 17.33
N LEU A 947 -3.00 -0.12 16.11
CA LEU A 947 -3.55 -1.34 15.53
C LEU A 947 -2.41 -2.15 14.91
N ASP A 948 -2.25 -3.41 15.32
CA ASP A 948 -1.33 -4.35 14.68
C ASP A 948 -2.11 -5.34 13.81
N ILE A 949 -1.95 -5.19 12.49
CA ILE A 949 -2.47 -6.13 11.49
C ILE A 949 -1.34 -6.73 10.64
N SER A 950 -0.10 -6.69 11.15
CA SER A 950 1.11 -7.17 10.46
C SER A 950 1.10 -8.66 10.09
N LYS A 951 0.21 -9.44 10.71
CA LYS A 951 0.05 -10.88 10.48
C LYS A 951 -1.13 -11.23 9.58
N GLU A 952 -1.93 -10.24 9.16
CA GLU A 952 -3.10 -10.47 8.32
C GLU A 952 -2.69 -10.62 6.86
N LYS A 953 -3.14 -11.71 6.21
CA LYS A 953 -2.69 -12.05 4.85
C LYS A 953 -3.38 -11.25 3.74
N LYS A 954 -4.54 -10.66 4.01
CA LYS A 954 -5.33 -9.85 3.07
C LYS A 954 -6.05 -8.73 3.83
N ILE A 955 -5.57 -7.50 3.67
CA ILE A 955 -6.18 -6.32 4.26
C ILE A 955 -7.09 -5.71 3.20
N ASN A 956 -8.38 -6.06 3.23
CA ASN A 956 -9.36 -5.52 2.27
C ASN A 956 -10.25 -4.44 2.92
N ASN A 957 -10.33 -4.41 4.26
CA ASN A 957 -11.14 -3.44 4.98
C ASN A 957 -10.56 -3.19 6.39
N PHE A 958 -10.15 -1.96 6.67
CA PHE A 958 -9.65 -1.55 7.98
C PHE A 958 -10.72 -1.59 9.08
N GLN A 959 -12.00 -1.43 8.74
CA GLN A 959 -13.11 -1.47 9.70
C GLN A 959 -13.23 -2.82 10.41
N ALA A 960 -12.93 -3.92 9.71
CA ALA A 960 -12.99 -5.26 10.28
C ALA A 960 -12.04 -5.45 11.48
N TYR A 961 -10.98 -4.65 11.57
CA TYR A 961 -9.92 -4.78 12.57
C TYR A 961 -10.04 -3.79 13.74
N HIS A 962 -11.04 -2.91 13.76
CA HIS A 962 -11.20 -1.92 14.83
C HIS A 962 -11.33 -2.54 16.23
N HIS A 963 -11.83 -3.77 16.33
CA HIS A 963 -11.92 -4.50 17.59
C HIS A 963 -10.55 -4.92 18.16
N LYS A 964 -9.47 -4.82 17.37
CA LYS A 964 -8.08 -5.09 17.78
C LYS A 964 -7.30 -3.83 18.18
N THR A 965 -7.93 -2.65 18.12
CA THR A 965 -7.28 -1.39 18.47
C THR A 965 -6.92 -1.35 19.96
N LEU A 966 -5.69 -0.94 20.24
CA LEU A 966 -5.13 -0.77 21.58
C LEU A 966 -4.75 0.68 21.80
N GLN A 967 -4.87 1.16 23.04
CA GLN A 967 -4.34 2.47 23.42
C GLN A 967 -2.88 2.32 23.86
N ILE A 968 -1.97 3.08 23.26
CA ILE A 968 -0.54 3.06 23.59
C ILE A 968 -0.08 4.40 24.18
N ASN A 969 0.83 4.32 25.15
CA ASN A 969 1.43 5.46 25.83
C ASN A 969 2.96 5.34 25.85
N PRO A 970 3.64 5.57 24.71
CA PRO A 970 5.07 5.41 24.60
C PRO A 970 5.85 6.42 25.46
N GLN A 971 6.98 5.98 26.01
CA GLN A 971 7.91 6.86 26.74
C GLN A 971 9.00 7.42 25.82
N LYS A 972 9.63 8.50 26.27
CA LYS A 972 10.78 9.10 25.59
C LYS A 972 11.93 8.10 25.53
N ASP A 973 12.70 8.13 24.45
CA ASP A 973 13.85 7.25 24.17
C ASP A 973 13.54 5.75 23.96
N GLU A 974 12.31 5.29 24.23
CA GLU A 974 11.91 3.89 24.07
C GLU A 974 11.46 3.55 22.63
N SER A 975 11.50 2.26 22.29
CA SER A 975 10.91 1.73 21.06
C SER A 975 9.39 1.68 21.15
N TRP A 976 8.69 2.03 20.07
CA TRP A 976 7.24 1.92 20.02
C TRP A 976 6.85 0.48 19.67
N THR A 977 6.15 -0.18 20.59
CA THR A 977 5.63 -1.55 20.41
C THR A 977 4.12 -1.52 20.58
N ILE A 978 3.40 -2.10 19.63
CA ILE A 978 1.95 -2.28 19.73
C ILE A 978 1.71 -3.60 20.46
N ALA A 979 1.46 -3.52 21.76
CA ALA A 979 1.24 -4.68 22.61
C ALA A 979 0.26 -4.30 23.73
N SER A 980 -0.49 -5.28 24.22
CA SER A 980 -1.41 -5.06 25.34
C SER A 980 -0.63 -4.74 26.64
N PRO A 981 -1.26 -4.06 27.63
CA PRO A 981 -0.62 -3.78 28.92
C PRO A 981 -0.06 -5.04 29.61
N ILE A 982 -0.74 -6.18 29.49
CA ILE A 982 -0.30 -7.47 30.04
C ILE A 982 0.97 -7.95 29.34
N GLU A 983 1.04 -7.83 28.00
CA GLU A 983 2.23 -8.22 27.24
C GLU A 983 3.44 -7.31 27.53
N LEU A 984 3.21 -6.00 27.67
CA LEU A 984 4.24 -5.06 28.10
C LEU A 984 4.72 -5.36 29.53
N SER A 985 3.82 -5.73 30.45
CA SER A 985 4.17 -6.15 31.80
C SER A 985 5.08 -7.39 31.80
N ILE A 986 4.73 -8.42 31.00
CA ILE A 986 5.54 -9.63 30.85
C ILE A 986 6.94 -9.27 30.31
N LYS A 987 7.00 -8.50 29.23
CA LYS A 987 8.28 -8.06 28.62
C LYS A 987 9.14 -7.30 29.63
N ALA A 988 8.55 -6.32 30.33
CA ALA A 988 9.25 -5.53 31.33
C ALA A 988 9.77 -6.38 32.49
N LYS A 989 9.02 -7.39 32.96
CA LYS A 989 9.50 -8.33 33.98
C LYS A 989 10.67 -9.16 33.48
N ILE A 990 10.60 -9.66 32.24
CA ILE A 990 11.66 -10.44 31.62
C ILE A 990 12.96 -9.63 31.49
N GLU A 991 12.86 -8.40 30.97
CA GLU A 991 14.01 -7.50 30.76
C GLU A 991 14.57 -6.93 32.06
N ARG A 992 13.72 -6.63 33.05
CA ARG A 992 14.14 -6.06 34.34
C ARG A 992 14.84 -7.09 35.23
N ILE A 993 14.34 -8.33 35.25
CA ILE A 993 14.87 -9.39 36.13
C ILE A 993 16.00 -10.15 35.44
N GLY A 994 15.88 -10.41 34.13
CA GLY A 994 16.85 -11.20 33.39
C GLY A 994 18.11 -10.43 33.01
N LYS A 995 19.24 -11.11 33.05
CA LYS A 995 20.55 -10.65 32.58
C LYS A 995 20.84 -11.28 31.21
N PRO A 996 21.19 -10.51 30.16
CA PRO A 996 21.47 -11.05 28.82
C PRO A 996 22.55 -12.13 28.83
N LEU A 997 22.34 -13.23 28.09
CA LEU A 997 23.22 -14.40 28.07
C LEU A 997 24.69 -14.07 27.76
N LYS A 998 24.97 -13.08 26.89
CA LYS A 998 26.33 -12.60 26.57
C LYS A 998 27.11 -12.02 27.75
N GLU A 999 26.43 -11.66 28.84
CA GLU A 999 27.05 -11.11 30.05
C GLU A 999 27.31 -12.20 31.12
N TRP A 1000 26.97 -13.45 30.83
CA TRP A 1000 27.30 -14.61 31.66
C TRP A 1000 28.66 -15.18 31.24
N ASP A 1001 29.34 -15.90 32.15
CA ASP A 1001 30.57 -16.63 31.85
C ASP A 1001 30.25 -17.93 31.10
N ILE A 1002 29.85 -17.73 29.84
CA ILE A 1002 29.46 -18.75 28.87
C ILE A 1002 30.14 -18.47 27.54
N ASN A 1003 30.34 -19.51 26.74
CA ASN A 1003 30.85 -19.37 25.39
C ASN A 1003 29.95 -20.08 24.39
N ILE A 1004 29.57 -19.37 23.32
CA ILE A 1004 28.83 -19.92 22.18
C ILE A 1004 29.76 -20.03 20.98
N TYR A 1005 29.89 -21.24 20.45
CA TYR A 1005 30.73 -21.60 19.32
C TYR A 1005 29.93 -22.16 18.15
N ARG A 1006 30.36 -21.86 16.92
CA ARG A 1006 29.74 -22.39 15.69
C ARG A 1006 30.14 -23.86 15.49
N GLY A 1007 29.25 -24.67 14.93
CA GLY A 1007 29.58 -26.03 14.51
C GLY A 1007 30.60 -26.11 13.37
N ILE A 1008 31.02 -27.32 13.04
CA ILE A 1008 32.08 -27.60 12.07
C ILE A 1008 31.58 -27.39 10.64
N LEU A 1009 32.28 -26.53 9.89
CA LEU A 1009 32.10 -26.36 8.45
C LEU A 1009 33.00 -27.33 7.70
N THR A 1010 32.40 -28.27 6.99
CA THR A 1010 33.12 -29.28 6.19
C THR A 1010 33.50 -28.76 4.80
N GLY A 1011 32.74 -27.81 4.24
CA GLY A 1011 32.89 -27.34 2.86
C GLY A 1011 32.51 -28.35 1.76
N TYR A 1012 32.38 -29.64 2.10
CA TYR A 1012 31.88 -30.71 1.23
C TYR A 1012 31.48 -31.92 2.10
N ASN A 1013 30.19 -32.09 2.39
CA ASN A 1013 29.72 -33.03 3.41
C ASN A 1013 29.98 -34.49 3.03
N GLU A 1014 29.86 -34.83 1.75
CA GLU A 1014 29.95 -36.19 1.22
C GLU A 1014 31.31 -36.84 1.47
N ALA A 1015 32.38 -36.03 1.56
CA ALA A 1015 33.72 -36.54 1.84
C ALA A 1015 33.98 -36.74 3.34
N PHE A 1016 33.49 -35.82 4.19
CA PHE A 1016 33.86 -35.77 5.62
C PHE A 1016 32.80 -36.33 6.56
N ILE A 1017 31.54 -36.45 6.14
CA ILE A 1017 30.46 -37.02 6.94
C ILE A 1017 30.11 -38.38 6.35
N ILE A 1018 30.39 -39.43 7.11
CA ILE A 1018 30.21 -40.83 6.73
C ILE A 1018 29.16 -41.51 7.61
N ASP A 1019 28.58 -42.59 7.11
CA ASP A 1019 27.69 -43.45 7.91
C ASP A 1019 28.48 -44.47 8.75
N GLY A 1020 27.80 -45.12 9.70
CA GLY A 1020 28.43 -46.12 10.57
C GLY A 1020 29.00 -47.32 9.81
N LYS A 1021 28.43 -47.68 8.66
CA LYS A 1021 28.93 -48.75 7.79
C LYS A 1021 30.32 -48.38 7.23
N LYS A 1022 30.46 -47.19 6.67
CA LYS A 1022 31.72 -46.70 6.12
C LYS A 1022 32.75 -46.47 7.22
N ARG A 1023 32.33 -46.01 8.40
CA ARG A 1023 33.19 -45.94 9.58
C ARG A 1023 33.77 -47.31 9.93
N ALA A 1024 32.94 -48.34 10.02
CA ALA A 1024 33.40 -49.70 10.32
C ALA A 1024 34.38 -50.22 9.27
N GLU A 1025 34.13 -49.95 7.98
CA GLU A 1025 35.03 -50.29 6.87
C GLU A 1025 36.41 -49.62 7.02
N LEU A 1026 36.45 -48.32 7.31
CA LEU A 1026 37.70 -47.56 7.44
C LEU A 1026 38.52 -47.99 8.67
N ILE A 1027 37.86 -48.25 9.80
CA ILE A 1027 38.51 -48.75 11.02
C ILE A 1027 39.02 -50.19 10.82
N ALA A 1028 38.33 -51.02 10.06
CA ALA A 1028 38.80 -52.37 9.74
C ALA A 1028 40.06 -52.36 8.85
N GLN A 1029 40.18 -51.38 7.95
CA GLN A 1029 41.37 -51.21 7.10
C GLN A 1029 42.54 -50.58 7.87
N ASP A 1030 42.25 -49.65 8.77
CA ASP A 1030 43.23 -48.94 9.60
C ASP A 1030 42.62 -48.60 10.96
N PRO A 1031 42.88 -49.41 12.01
CA PRO A 1031 42.29 -49.22 13.34
C PRO A 1031 42.55 -47.84 13.95
N LYS A 1032 43.65 -47.18 13.58
CA LYS A 1032 44.00 -45.84 14.06
C LYS A 1032 43.01 -44.78 13.60
N SER A 1033 42.30 -45.01 12.49
CA SER A 1033 41.25 -44.12 11.98
C SER A 1033 40.17 -43.80 13.02
N ALA A 1034 39.95 -44.68 14.01
CA ALA A 1034 39.00 -44.46 15.09
C ALA A 1034 39.30 -43.18 15.91
N GLU A 1035 40.57 -42.77 16.01
CA GLU A 1035 41.00 -41.60 16.79
C GLU A 1035 40.42 -40.27 16.26
N ILE A 1036 40.24 -40.19 14.94
CA ILE A 1036 39.84 -38.95 14.24
C ILE A 1036 38.41 -38.99 13.68
N ILE A 1037 37.70 -40.11 13.83
CA ILE A 1037 36.29 -40.24 13.44
C ILE A 1037 35.40 -39.98 14.67
N LYS A 1038 34.68 -38.87 14.68
CA LYS A 1038 33.88 -38.39 15.82
C LYS A 1038 32.37 -38.42 15.49
N PRO A 1039 31.47 -38.72 16.43
CA PRO A 1039 30.03 -38.71 16.15
C PRO A 1039 29.56 -37.29 15.82
N ILE A 1040 28.72 -37.12 14.80
CA ILE A 1040 28.23 -35.80 14.37
C ILE A 1040 26.71 -35.76 14.22
N LEU A 1041 26.13 -34.65 14.65
CA LEU A 1041 24.74 -34.26 14.47
C LEU A 1041 24.62 -33.22 13.34
N ARG A 1042 23.42 -33.10 12.78
CA ARG A 1042 22.99 -31.99 11.92
C ARG A 1042 21.89 -31.24 12.64
N GLY A 1043 21.61 -30.00 12.21
CA GLY A 1043 20.56 -29.18 12.83
C GLY A 1043 19.20 -29.87 12.97
N ARG A 1044 18.79 -30.70 12.00
CA ARG A 1044 17.51 -31.45 12.03
C ARG A 1044 17.46 -32.60 13.04
N ASP A 1045 18.63 -33.08 13.47
CA ASP A 1045 18.78 -34.20 14.39
C ASP A 1045 18.59 -33.74 15.87
N ILE A 1046 18.52 -32.42 16.11
CA ILE A 1046 18.34 -31.85 17.45
C ILE A 1046 16.84 -31.69 17.74
N LYS A 1047 16.34 -32.34 18.79
CA LYS A 1047 14.95 -32.24 19.26
C LYS A 1047 14.89 -31.67 20.67
N ARG A 1048 13.68 -31.38 21.17
CA ARG A 1048 13.48 -30.92 22.55
C ARG A 1048 14.00 -31.98 23.53
N TYR A 1049 15.03 -31.64 24.31
CA TYR A 1049 15.71 -32.49 25.29
C TYR A 1049 16.42 -33.75 24.77
N ARG A 1050 16.42 -34.06 23.47
CA ARG A 1050 17.10 -35.27 22.95
C ARG A 1050 17.71 -35.08 21.57
N ALA A 1051 18.78 -35.82 21.29
CA ALA A 1051 19.34 -35.97 19.95
C ALA A 1051 18.77 -37.22 19.27
N GLU A 1052 18.32 -37.09 18.02
CA GLU A 1052 17.96 -38.21 17.15
C GLU A 1052 19.14 -38.54 16.22
N TRP A 1053 20.23 -39.02 16.82
CA TRP A 1053 21.48 -39.31 16.09
C TRP A 1053 21.27 -40.42 15.05
N GLN A 1054 21.70 -40.17 13.81
CA GLN A 1054 21.44 -41.00 12.64
C GLN A 1054 22.62 -41.92 12.26
N ASP A 1055 23.43 -42.32 13.26
CA ASP A 1055 24.67 -43.07 13.05
C ASP A 1055 25.63 -42.40 12.04
N LEU A 1056 25.76 -41.08 12.16
CA LEU A 1056 26.62 -40.24 11.32
C LEU A 1056 27.90 -39.84 12.05
N TRP A 1057 28.99 -39.82 11.29
CA TRP A 1057 30.34 -39.64 11.81
C TRP A 1057 31.14 -38.65 10.99
N LEU A 1058 31.86 -37.76 11.64
CA LEU A 1058 32.77 -36.78 11.07
C LEU A 1058 34.20 -37.32 11.02
N ILE A 1059 34.81 -37.31 9.85
CA ILE A 1059 36.26 -37.42 9.66
C ILE A 1059 36.89 -36.07 10.02
N ASN A 1060 37.39 -35.92 11.24
CA ASN A 1060 37.82 -34.64 11.80
C ASN A 1060 39.31 -34.32 11.52
N THR A 1061 39.67 -34.12 10.26
CA THR A 1061 41.07 -33.92 9.85
C THR A 1061 41.54 -32.47 10.00
N HIS A 1062 41.82 -32.01 11.22
CA HIS A 1062 42.17 -30.61 11.48
C HIS A 1062 43.69 -30.30 11.44
N ASN A 1063 44.03 -29.01 11.25
CA ASN A 1063 45.41 -28.51 11.28
C ASN A 1063 46.05 -28.48 12.68
N GLY A 1064 45.29 -28.75 13.73
CA GLY A 1064 45.75 -28.60 15.11
C GLY A 1064 45.73 -27.14 15.58
N VAL A 1065 45.98 -26.93 16.87
CA VAL A 1065 45.95 -25.62 17.53
C VAL A 1065 47.25 -25.46 18.30
N LYS A 1066 48.16 -24.65 17.75
CA LYS A 1066 49.51 -24.46 18.30
C LYS A 1066 49.48 -23.95 19.74
N GLU A 1067 48.60 -22.99 20.06
CA GLU A 1067 48.52 -22.44 21.43
C GLU A 1067 48.01 -23.45 22.47
N LYS A 1068 47.36 -24.55 22.03
CA LYS A 1068 46.78 -25.58 22.90
C LYS A 1068 47.50 -26.92 22.82
N ASN A 1069 48.68 -26.97 22.20
CA ASN A 1069 49.45 -28.20 21.95
C ASN A 1069 48.63 -29.31 21.26
N ILE A 1070 47.66 -28.95 20.41
CA ILE A 1070 46.91 -29.92 19.61
C ILE A 1070 47.67 -30.14 18.30
N PRO A 1071 48.20 -31.34 18.03
CA PRO A 1071 48.96 -31.59 16.81
C PRO A 1071 48.06 -31.57 15.57
N ARG A 1072 48.69 -31.29 14.42
CA ARG A 1072 48.05 -31.44 13.12
C ARG A 1072 47.76 -32.91 12.84
N ILE A 1073 46.61 -33.19 12.21
CA ILE A 1073 46.30 -34.51 11.67
C ILE A 1073 46.85 -34.57 10.24
N ASP A 1074 47.91 -35.34 10.04
CA ASP A 1074 48.49 -35.66 8.74
C ASP A 1074 47.95 -36.99 8.24
N VAL A 1075 46.86 -36.95 7.48
CA VAL A 1075 46.25 -38.19 6.95
C VAL A 1075 47.12 -38.91 5.92
N VAL A 1076 48.02 -38.20 5.23
CA VAL A 1076 48.89 -38.81 4.21
C VAL A 1076 49.88 -39.76 4.88
N LYS A 1077 50.40 -39.35 6.04
CA LYS A 1077 51.39 -40.12 6.81
C LYS A 1077 50.75 -41.07 7.82
N ASP A 1078 49.78 -40.58 8.59
CA ASP A 1078 49.35 -41.24 9.82
C ASP A 1078 48.04 -42.02 9.69
N TYR A 1079 47.26 -41.82 8.61
CA TYR A 1079 45.92 -42.40 8.40
C TYR A 1079 45.65 -42.80 6.94
N PRO A 1080 46.38 -43.78 6.37
CA PRO A 1080 46.33 -44.13 4.95
C PRO A 1080 44.92 -44.53 4.44
N ALA A 1081 44.09 -45.19 5.25
CA ALA A 1081 42.73 -45.56 4.84
C ALA A 1081 41.84 -44.32 4.65
N ILE A 1082 41.97 -43.33 5.56
CA ILE A 1082 41.25 -42.05 5.47
C ILE A 1082 41.75 -41.24 4.29
N TYR A 1083 43.06 -41.20 4.04
CA TYR A 1083 43.61 -40.53 2.88
C TYR A 1083 43.07 -41.13 1.57
N LYS A 1084 43.04 -42.46 1.45
CA LYS A 1084 42.48 -43.16 0.29
C LYS A 1084 40.99 -42.85 0.07
N HIS A 1085 40.21 -42.70 1.15
CA HIS A 1085 38.81 -42.26 1.07
C HIS A 1085 38.69 -40.83 0.55
N LEU A 1086 39.42 -39.88 1.14
CA LEU A 1086 39.37 -38.47 0.73
C LEU A 1086 39.89 -38.24 -0.69
N LEU A 1087 40.85 -39.06 -1.16
CA LEU A 1087 41.39 -39.01 -2.51
C LEU A 1087 40.32 -39.23 -3.60
N GLN A 1088 39.24 -39.94 -3.29
CA GLN A 1088 38.11 -40.14 -4.22
C GLN A 1088 37.37 -38.84 -4.54
N TYR A 1089 37.54 -37.82 -3.70
CA TYR A 1089 36.88 -36.51 -3.80
C TYR A 1089 37.89 -35.38 -4.06
N GLU A 1090 39.12 -35.67 -4.47
CA GLU A 1090 40.21 -34.70 -4.59
C GLU A 1090 39.82 -33.46 -5.43
N LYS A 1091 39.14 -33.68 -6.57
CA LYS A 1091 38.74 -32.60 -7.50
C LYS A 1091 37.77 -31.61 -6.85
N GLU A 1092 36.88 -32.10 -6.01
CA GLU A 1092 35.89 -31.32 -5.27
C GLU A 1092 36.53 -30.66 -4.05
N LEU A 1093 37.40 -31.39 -3.34
CA LEU A 1093 38.04 -30.93 -2.10
C LEU A 1093 39.05 -29.81 -2.33
N ILE A 1094 39.79 -29.83 -3.45
CA ILE A 1094 40.74 -28.77 -3.83
C ILE A 1094 40.01 -27.44 -4.14
N LYS A 1095 38.76 -27.49 -4.60
CA LYS A 1095 37.97 -26.29 -4.93
C LYS A 1095 37.36 -25.61 -3.70
N ARG A 1096 37.44 -26.23 -2.51
CA ARG A 1096 36.87 -25.64 -1.29
C ARG A 1096 37.63 -24.37 -0.92
N GLN A 1097 36.89 -23.27 -0.74
CA GLN A 1097 37.45 -22.03 -0.22
C GLN A 1097 37.88 -22.15 1.25
N ASP A 1098 37.20 -22.99 2.04
CA ASP A 1098 37.45 -23.23 3.46
C ASP A 1098 38.25 -24.53 3.73
N GLN A 1099 39.43 -24.67 3.14
CA GLN A 1099 40.36 -25.78 3.43
C GLN A 1099 41.38 -25.44 4.54
N GLY A 1100 41.98 -26.48 5.13
CA GLY A 1100 43.11 -26.34 6.05
C GLY A 1100 44.45 -26.10 5.34
N ASP A 1101 45.55 -26.56 5.95
CA ASP A 1101 46.91 -26.40 5.38
C ASP A 1101 47.12 -27.31 4.16
N HIS A 1102 46.23 -28.28 3.99
CA HIS A 1102 46.14 -29.20 2.87
C HIS A 1102 44.67 -29.46 2.53
N TRP A 1103 44.36 -29.82 1.29
CA TRP A 1103 42.97 -30.02 0.83
C TRP A 1103 42.25 -31.18 1.52
N THR A 1104 42.99 -32.09 2.15
CA THR A 1104 42.45 -33.16 3.01
C THR A 1104 42.08 -32.68 4.40
N ASN A 1105 42.51 -31.48 4.81
CA ASN A 1105 42.24 -30.93 6.12
C ASN A 1105 40.99 -30.05 6.12
N LEU A 1106 40.23 -30.10 7.21
CA LEU A 1106 39.21 -29.12 7.54
C LEU A 1106 39.87 -27.80 7.96
N ARG A 1107 39.16 -26.68 7.77
CA ARG A 1107 39.60 -25.36 8.26
C ARG A 1107 39.90 -25.42 9.76
N ASN A 1108 40.91 -24.66 10.20
CA ASN A 1108 41.32 -24.65 11.59
C ASN A 1108 40.18 -24.18 12.53
N CYS A 1109 39.95 -24.92 13.62
CA CYS A 1109 38.95 -24.65 14.66
C CYS A 1109 39.66 -24.48 16.01
N ALA A 1110 39.81 -23.24 16.48
CA ALA A 1110 40.55 -22.91 17.71
C ALA A 1110 39.92 -23.49 19.01
N TYR A 1111 38.67 -23.94 18.93
CA TYR A 1111 37.87 -24.46 20.05
C TYR A 1111 37.45 -25.92 19.84
N ILE A 1112 38.22 -26.70 19.06
CA ILE A 1112 37.87 -28.10 18.75
C ILE A 1112 37.69 -28.98 20.00
N GLN A 1113 38.44 -28.71 21.07
CA GLN A 1113 38.32 -29.41 22.36
C GLN A 1113 36.99 -29.14 23.08
N GLU A 1114 36.32 -28.02 22.80
CA GLU A 1114 35.04 -27.70 23.45
C GLU A 1114 33.93 -28.66 23.01
N PHE A 1115 34.04 -29.31 21.84
CA PHE A 1115 33.12 -30.34 21.39
C PHE A 1115 33.21 -31.64 22.22
N GLU A 1116 34.27 -31.83 23.00
CA GLU A 1116 34.44 -33.02 23.85
C GLU A 1116 34.00 -32.78 25.30
N LYS A 1117 33.74 -31.52 25.67
CA LYS A 1117 33.18 -31.17 26.99
C LYS A 1117 31.67 -31.41 27.04
N GLU A 1118 31.14 -31.47 28.26
CA GLU A 1118 29.71 -31.25 28.50
C GLU A 1118 29.30 -29.89 27.93
N LYS A 1119 28.22 -29.88 27.15
CA LYS A 1119 27.79 -28.71 26.40
C LYS A 1119 26.30 -28.76 26.11
N ILE A 1120 25.76 -27.62 25.70
CA ILE A 1120 24.43 -27.53 25.09
C ILE A 1120 24.60 -27.47 23.59
N ILE A 1121 23.81 -28.24 22.85
CA ILE A 1121 23.77 -28.17 21.37
C ILE A 1121 22.42 -27.62 20.94
N TYR A 1122 22.42 -26.69 19.98
CA TYR A 1122 21.19 -26.14 19.40
C TYR A 1122 21.38 -25.80 17.90
N PRO A 1123 20.33 -25.91 17.06
CA PRO A 1123 20.39 -25.61 15.64
C PRO A 1123 20.37 -24.09 15.38
N ASN A 1124 20.91 -23.67 14.25
CA ASN A 1124 20.81 -22.29 13.77
C ASN A 1124 19.37 -21.93 13.35
N MET A 1125 18.56 -22.91 12.95
CA MET A 1125 17.20 -22.71 12.46
C MET A 1125 16.25 -23.72 13.10
N THR A 1126 15.11 -23.28 13.63
CA THR A 1126 14.15 -24.17 14.29
C THR A 1126 12.69 -23.70 14.21
N LEU A 1127 11.75 -24.64 14.24
CA LEU A 1127 10.30 -24.40 14.37
C LEU A 1127 9.80 -24.54 15.82
N PHE A 1128 10.57 -25.19 16.68
CA PHE A 1128 10.22 -25.51 18.07
C PHE A 1128 11.43 -25.31 18.99
N LEU A 1129 11.30 -25.61 20.29
CA LEU A 1129 12.38 -25.53 21.29
C LEU A 1129 13.37 -26.70 21.17
N PRO A 1130 14.61 -26.50 20.67
CA PRO A 1130 15.48 -27.60 20.27
C PRO A 1130 16.80 -27.60 21.06
N PHE A 1131 16.75 -27.46 22.38
CA PHE A 1131 17.96 -27.41 23.20
C PHE A 1131 18.22 -28.76 23.87
N ILE A 1132 19.45 -29.26 23.76
CA ILE A 1132 19.86 -30.53 24.34
C ILE A 1132 21.10 -30.37 25.20
N PHE A 1133 21.15 -31.12 26.29
CA PHE A 1133 22.38 -31.34 27.05
C PHE A 1133 23.13 -32.51 26.39
N ASP A 1134 24.40 -32.32 26.10
CA ASP A 1134 25.26 -33.35 25.53
C ASP A 1134 26.48 -33.61 26.42
N ASP A 1135 26.53 -34.83 26.96
CA ASP A 1135 27.64 -35.44 27.70
C ASP A 1135 28.30 -36.58 26.90
N LYS A 1136 27.81 -36.87 25.69
CA LYS A 1136 28.28 -37.97 24.83
C LYS A 1136 29.33 -37.56 23.79
N GLY A 1137 29.75 -36.29 23.78
CA GLY A 1137 30.83 -35.80 22.91
C GLY A 1137 30.41 -35.65 21.44
N HIS A 1138 29.14 -35.34 21.17
CA HIS A 1138 28.65 -35.14 19.81
C HIS A 1138 29.20 -33.85 19.20
N PHE A 1139 29.69 -33.95 17.97
CA PHE A 1139 29.97 -32.81 17.12
C PHE A 1139 28.68 -32.33 16.44
N ILE A 1140 28.64 -31.08 16.00
CA ILE A 1140 27.53 -30.51 15.23
C ILE A 1140 28.11 -29.81 14.00
N ASN A 1141 27.45 -29.94 12.86
CA ASN A 1141 27.85 -29.22 11.65
C ASN A 1141 27.56 -27.71 11.73
N ASP A 1142 27.97 -26.95 10.71
CA ASP A 1142 27.83 -25.50 10.65
C ASP A 1142 26.38 -24.96 10.72
N LYS A 1143 25.38 -25.86 10.74
CA LYS A 1143 23.96 -25.56 10.93
C LYS A 1143 23.51 -25.60 12.38
N GLY A 1144 24.43 -25.72 13.34
CA GLY A 1144 24.17 -25.57 14.76
C GLY A 1144 25.33 -24.92 15.51
N PHE A 1145 25.11 -24.73 16.81
CA PHE A 1145 26.04 -24.12 17.75
C PHE A 1145 26.18 -25.01 18.98
N ILE A 1146 27.32 -24.85 19.68
CA ILE A 1146 27.53 -25.42 21.00
C ILE A 1146 27.70 -24.29 22.03
N LEU A 1147 27.20 -24.50 23.24
CA LEU A 1147 27.36 -23.59 24.37
C LEU A 1147 28.00 -24.33 25.54
N THR A 1148 29.09 -23.77 26.06
CA THR A 1148 29.77 -24.24 27.29
C THR A 1148 29.71 -23.16 28.37
N SER A 1149 29.77 -23.57 29.64
CA SER A 1149 29.79 -22.65 30.78
C SER A 1149 30.67 -23.19 31.89
N ASN A 1150 31.31 -22.28 32.63
CA ASN A 1150 32.03 -22.60 33.87
C ASN A 1150 31.34 -22.04 35.13
N SER A 1151 30.30 -21.19 34.97
CA SER A 1151 29.68 -20.46 36.08
C SER A 1151 28.24 -20.86 36.39
N ILE A 1152 27.50 -21.39 35.40
CA ILE A 1152 26.09 -21.75 35.54
C ILE A 1152 25.84 -23.16 35.04
N SER A 1153 24.95 -23.89 35.71
CA SER A 1153 24.63 -25.27 35.33
C SER A 1153 24.03 -25.34 33.93
N LEU A 1154 24.64 -26.14 33.07
CA LEU A 1154 24.13 -26.41 31.72
C LEU A 1154 22.75 -27.08 31.77
N LYS A 1155 22.48 -27.92 32.77
CA LYS A 1155 21.17 -28.56 32.97
C LYS A 1155 20.08 -27.53 33.30
N PHE A 1156 20.39 -26.56 34.17
CA PHE A 1156 19.47 -25.43 34.40
C PHE A 1156 19.17 -24.67 33.11
N LEU A 1157 20.21 -24.31 32.35
CA LEU A 1157 20.05 -23.60 31.08
C LEU A 1157 19.22 -24.38 30.05
N VAL A 1158 19.39 -25.70 29.94
CA VAL A 1158 18.57 -26.53 29.04
C VAL A 1158 17.10 -26.54 29.46
N GLY A 1159 16.81 -26.62 30.76
CA GLY A 1159 15.44 -26.48 31.27
C GLY A 1159 14.86 -25.11 30.94
N TYR A 1160 15.60 -24.04 31.22
CA TYR A 1160 15.17 -22.68 30.92
C TYR A 1160 14.95 -22.44 29.42
N PHE A 1161 15.89 -22.83 28.56
CA PHE A 1161 15.79 -22.62 27.11
C PHE A 1161 14.64 -23.41 26.46
N ASN A 1162 14.24 -24.53 27.06
CA ASN A 1162 13.09 -25.31 26.64
C ASN A 1162 11.78 -24.91 27.36
N SER A 1163 11.73 -23.78 28.07
CA SER A 1163 10.49 -23.25 28.69
C SER A 1163 9.65 -22.41 27.72
N LYS A 1164 8.37 -22.22 28.06
CA LYS A 1164 7.43 -21.35 27.33
C LYS A 1164 7.85 -19.87 27.32
N ILE A 1165 8.55 -19.39 28.36
CA ILE A 1165 9.10 -18.03 28.38
C ILE A 1165 10.21 -17.88 27.34
N SER A 1166 11.17 -18.82 27.30
CA SER A 1166 12.21 -18.82 26.27
C SER A 1166 11.61 -18.94 24.87
N HIS A 1167 10.59 -19.78 24.69
CA HIS A 1167 9.86 -19.90 23.42
C HIS A 1167 9.26 -18.57 22.97
N ARG A 1168 8.54 -17.90 23.88
CA ARG A 1168 7.94 -16.59 23.60
C ARG A 1168 9.02 -15.57 23.23
N TRP A 1169 10.08 -15.48 24.01
CA TRP A 1169 11.17 -14.54 23.77
C TRP A 1169 11.85 -14.79 22.42
N ILE A 1170 12.17 -16.05 22.09
CA ILE A 1170 12.77 -16.44 20.80
C ILE A 1170 11.86 -16.01 19.65
N ARG A 1171 10.54 -16.24 19.77
CA ARG A 1171 9.60 -15.88 18.72
C ARG A 1171 9.51 -14.36 18.52
N GLU A 1172 9.63 -13.58 19.58
CA GLU A 1172 9.52 -12.12 19.54
C GLU A 1172 10.82 -11.42 19.10
N ASN A 1173 11.99 -12.03 19.38
CA ASN A 1173 13.28 -11.35 19.23
C ASN A 1173 14.23 -11.99 18.20
N CYS A 1174 14.01 -13.26 17.82
CA CYS A 1174 14.81 -13.91 16.78
C CYS A 1174 14.14 -13.77 15.39
N PRO A 1175 14.91 -13.51 14.32
CA PRO A 1175 14.37 -13.35 12.97
C PRO A 1175 13.50 -14.53 12.52
N GLU A 1176 12.38 -14.22 11.87
CA GLU A 1176 11.55 -15.21 11.20
C GLU A 1176 12.07 -15.46 9.78
N LEU A 1177 12.19 -16.73 9.40
CA LEU A 1177 12.46 -17.20 8.06
C LEU A 1177 11.18 -17.83 7.49
N GLN A 1178 11.19 -18.20 6.20
CA GLN A 1178 10.03 -18.84 5.55
C GLN A 1178 9.47 -20.02 6.35
N GLY A 1179 8.13 -20.11 6.38
CA GLY A 1179 7.41 -21.21 7.05
C GLY A 1179 7.34 -21.12 8.59
N GLY A 1180 7.62 -19.94 9.18
CA GLY A 1180 7.55 -19.74 10.64
C GLY A 1180 8.81 -20.19 11.40
N THR A 1181 9.89 -20.51 10.69
CA THR A 1181 11.17 -20.94 11.27
C THR A 1181 11.91 -19.76 11.89
N ARG A 1182 12.53 -19.93 13.06
CA ARG A 1182 13.33 -18.91 13.74
C ARG A 1182 14.82 -19.13 13.54
N GLU A 1183 15.56 -18.04 13.28
CA GLU A 1183 17.03 -18.07 13.23
C GLU A 1183 17.65 -17.79 14.60
N LEU A 1184 18.31 -18.79 15.18
CA LEU A 1184 18.99 -18.73 16.48
C LEU A 1184 20.49 -18.43 16.38
N ARG A 1185 20.91 -17.66 15.38
CA ARG A 1185 22.32 -17.27 15.23
C ARG A 1185 22.83 -16.60 16.50
N LYS A 1186 24.09 -16.82 16.86
CA LYS A 1186 24.74 -16.28 18.08
C LYS A 1186 24.39 -14.82 18.36
N ILE A 1187 24.51 -13.93 17.36
CA ILE A 1187 24.25 -12.49 17.49
C ILE A 1187 22.84 -12.14 18.00
N PHE A 1188 21.85 -13.00 17.76
CA PHE A 1188 20.48 -12.83 18.26
C PHE A 1188 20.31 -13.53 19.60
N PHE A 1189 20.69 -14.81 19.67
CA PHE A 1189 20.43 -15.67 20.82
C PHE A 1189 21.21 -15.25 22.07
N GLU A 1190 22.41 -14.67 21.93
CA GLU A 1190 23.20 -14.20 23.07
C GLU A 1190 22.57 -13.03 23.83
N ASN A 1191 21.48 -12.44 23.34
CA ASN A 1191 20.73 -11.40 24.04
C ASN A 1191 19.57 -11.94 24.89
N ILE A 1192 19.33 -13.26 24.93
CA ILE A 1192 18.24 -13.83 25.75
C ILE A 1192 18.46 -13.49 27.24
N PRO A 1193 17.49 -12.86 27.93
CA PRO A 1193 17.66 -12.43 29.30
C PRO A 1193 17.32 -13.56 30.29
N ILE A 1194 18.31 -14.03 31.04
CA ILE A 1194 18.19 -15.15 31.98
C ILE A 1194 18.22 -14.62 33.42
N PRO A 1195 17.29 -15.02 34.31
CA PRO A 1195 17.24 -14.50 35.67
C PRO A 1195 18.49 -14.94 36.46
N PRO A 1196 19.15 -14.02 37.20
CA PRO A 1196 20.18 -14.39 38.16
C PRO A 1196 19.64 -15.36 39.20
N ILE A 1197 20.26 -16.53 39.33
CA ILE A 1197 19.77 -17.61 40.22
C ILE A 1197 20.95 -18.25 40.96
N SER A 1198 20.78 -18.48 42.27
CA SER A 1198 21.81 -19.12 43.10
C SER A 1198 21.94 -20.61 42.76
N GLU A 1199 23.11 -21.19 43.07
CA GLU A 1199 23.36 -22.62 42.83
C GLU A 1199 22.34 -23.53 43.53
N THR A 1200 21.92 -23.19 44.76
CA THR A 1200 20.88 -23.93 45.49
C THR A 1200 19.53 -23.85 44.78
N ALA A 1201 19.17 -22.69 44.22
CA ALA A 1201 17.91 -22.50 43.52
C ALA A 1201 17.90 -23.12 42.10
N GLN A 1202 19.06 -23.49 41.56
CA GLN A 1202 19.16 -24.24 40.30
C GLN A 1202 18.83 -25.73 40.47
N GLN A 1203 18.97 -26.29 41.69
CA GLN A 1203 18.81 -27.73 41.94
C GLN A 1203 17.45 -28.32 41.51
N PRO A 1204 16.29 -27.66 41.72
CA PRO A 1204 15.01 -28.16 41.25
C PRO A 1204 14.94 -28.32 39.73
N PHE A 1205 15.50 -27.35 38.98
CA PHE A 1205 15.57 -27.43 37.52
C PHE A 1205 16.47 -28.57 37.07
N MET A 1206 17.63 -28.73 37.71
CA MET A 1206 18.58 -29.79 37.39
C MET A 1206 17.97 -31.17 37.60
N ALA A 1207 17.29 -31.39 38.74
CA ALA A 1207 16.62 -32.65 39.04
C ALA A 1207 15.52 -32.98 38.02
N LEU A 1208 14.71 -31.98 37.63
CA LEU A 1208 13.66 -32.17 36.61
C LEU A 1208 14.26 -32.48 35.24
N VAL A 1209 15.32 -31.78 34.83
CA VAL A 1209 15.99 -32.04 33.55
C VAL A 1209 16.60 -33.44 33.53
N GLU A 1210 17.22 -33.91 34.62
CA GLU A 1210 17.71 -35.29 34.72
C GLU A 1210 16.60 -36.33 34.57
N GLN A 1211 15.44 -36.09 35.21
CA GLN A 1211 14.27 -36.95 35.04
C GLN A 1211 13.78 -36.95 33.58
N ILE A 1212 13.70 -35.78 32.95
CA ILE A 1212 13.29 -35.63 31.54
C ILE A 1212 14.26 -36.41 30.63
N LEU A 1213 15.57 -36.23 30.79
CA LEU A 1213 16.58 -36.91 29.99
C LEU A 1213 16.45 -38.44 30.12
N ALA A 1214 16.36 -38.95 31.35
CA ALA A 1214 16.20 -40.38 31.61
C ALA A 1214 14.89 -40.95 31.02
N LYS A 1215 13.78 -40.21 31.12
CA LYS A 1215 12.48 -40.60 30.54
C LYS A 1215 12.50 -40.59 29.01
N LYS A 1216 13.08 -39.56 28.39
CA LYS A 1216 13.21 -39.46 26.93
C LYS A 1216 14.05 -40.58 26.35
N GLU A 1217 15.10 -41.04 27.04
CA GLU A 1217 15.88 -42.22 26.62
C GLU A 1217 15.04 -43.51 26.59
N ARG A 1218 14.03 -43.63 27.47
CA ARG A 1218 13.08 -44.76 27.49
C ARG A 1218 11.86 -44.56 26.58
N GLY A 1219 11.75 -43.40 25.90
CA GLY A 1219 10.59 -43.06 25.07
C GLY A 1219 9.33 -42.70 25.85
N GLU A 1220 9.45 -42.33 27.13
CA GLU A 1220 8.33 -41.95 28.00
C GLU A 1220 7.90 -40.48 27.79
N ASP A 1221 6.66 -40.17 28.18
CA ASP A 1221 6.14 -38.80 28.21
C ASP A 1221 6.76 -37.98 29.36
N THR A 1222 7.10 -36.74 29.06
CA THR A 1222 7.78 -35.78 29.95
C THR A 1222 7.02 -34.48 30.13
N GLN A 1223 5.79 -34.39 29.61
CA GLN A 1223 5.02 -33.15 29.64
C GLN A 1223 4.76 -32.64 31.06
N ALA A 1224 4.62 -33.53 32.04
CA ALA A 1224 4.40 -33.17 33.44
C ALA A 1224 5.61 -32.43 34.04
N GLU A 1225 6.82 -32.96 33.85
CA GLU A 1225 8.06 -32.34 34.32
C GLU A 1225 8.36 -31.04 33.56
N GLU A 1226 8.08 -31.01 32.27
CA GLU A 1226 8.21 -29.80 31.45
C GLU A 1226 7.28 -28.67 31.93
N ASN A 1227 6.04 -29.00 32.30
CA ASN A 1227 5.10 -28.03 32.88
C ASN A 1227 5.56 -27.54 34.27
N GLN A 1228 6.21 -28.40 35.06
CA GLN A 1228 6.80 -27.98 36.34
C GLN A 1228 7.98 -27.03 36.13
N ILE A 1229 8.82 -27.27 35.12
CA ILE A 1229 9.87 -26.31 34.72
C ILE A 1229 9.23 -24.98 34.32
N ASP A 1230 8.19 -24.98 33.48
CA ASP A 1230 7.49 -23.75 33.09
C ASP A 1230 6.99 -22.97 34.31
N GLN A 1231 6.38 -23.66 35.28
CA GLN A 1231 5.89 -23.04 36.51
C GLN A 1231 7.02 -22.40 37.33
N LEU A 1232 8.14 -23.11 37.51
CA LEU A 1232 9.32 -22.56 38.19
C LEU A 1232 9.89 -21.35 37.44
N VAL A 1233 9.90 -21.36 36.10
CA VAL A 1233 10.33 -20.19 35.32
C VAL A 1233 9.37 -19.01 35.50
N TYR A 1234 8.06 -19.24 35.58
CA TYR A 1234 7.09 -18.17 35.85
C TYR A 1234 7.30 -17.53 37.21
N GLU A 1235 7.62 -18.33 38.22
CA GLU A 1235 7.93 -17.87 39.57
C GLU A 1235 9.20 -17.00 39.60
N LEU A 1236 10.23 -17.35 38.82
CA LEU A 1236 11.47 -16.53 38.71
C LEU A 1236 11.18 -15.11 38.22
N TYR A 1237 10.14 -14.92 37.40
CA TYR A 1237 9.73 -13.60 36.91
C TYR A 1237 8.57 -12.97 37.69
N GLY A 1238 8.00 -13.68 38.66
CA GLY A 1238 6.83 -13.23 39.42
C GLY A 1238 5.62 -12.95 38.53
N LEU A 1239 5.31 -13.85 37.59
CA LEU A 1239 4.16 -13.71 36.69
C LEU A 1239 2.83 -14.00 37.42
N THR A 1240 1.80 -13.23 37.10
CA THR A 1240 0.43 -13.44 37.59
C THR A 1240 -0.30 -14.52 36.78
N GLU A 1241 -1.42 -15.04 37.28
CA GLU A 1241 -2.22 -16.03 36.53
C GLU A 1241 -2.70 -15.51 35.17
N GLU A 1242 -3.01 -14.22 35.06
CA GLU A 1242 -3.41 -13.59 33.80
C GLU A 1242 -2.25 -13.51 32.81
N GLU A 1243 -1.06 -13.14 33.29
CA GLU A 1243 0.17 -13.11 32.49
C GLU A 1243 0.55 -14.53 32.01
N ILE A 1244 0.45 -15.53 32.89
CA ILE A 1244 0.69 -16.94 32.56
C ILE A 1244 -0.25 -17.38 31.44
N LYS A 1245 -1.56 -17.11 31.55
CA LYS A 1245 -2.54 -17.44 30.48
C LYS A 1245 -2.13 -16.84 29.14
N VAL A 1246 -1.65 -15.59 29.12
CA VAL A 1246 -1.17 -14.93 27.89
C VAL A 1246 0.10 -15.61 27.33
N VAL A 1247 1.05 -15.97 28.19
CA VAL A 1247 2.24 -16.74 27.77
C VAL A 1247 1.84 -18.08 27.14
N GLU A 1248 0.96 -18.82 27.80
CA GLU A 1248 0.52 -20.15 27.37
C GLU A 1248 -0.30 -20.13 26.08
N GLN A 1249 -1.30 -19.23 25.96
CA GLN A 1249 -2.09 -19.07 24.74
C GLN A 1249 -1.21 -18.77 23.53
N SER A 1250 -0.17 -17.96 23.73
CA SER A 1250 0.74 -17.63 22.67
C SER A 1250 1.51 -18.86 22.17
N CYS A 1251 1.82 -19.84 23.03
CA CYS A 1251 2.59 -21.04 22.65
C CYS A 1251 1.74 -22.14 21.97
N CYS A 1252 0.41 -22.12 22.11
CA CYS A 1252 -0.50 -23.16 21.59
C CYS A 1252 -0.89 -23.02 20.10
N THR A 1253 -0.46 -21.96 19.41
CA THR A 1253 -0.96 -21.61 18.07
C THR A 1253 -0.38 -22.41 16.90
N ASN A 1254 0.58 -23.31 17.12
CA ASN A 1254 1.21 -24.12 16.06
C ASN A 1254 1.12 -25.64 16.24
N THR A 1255 0.58 -26.16 17.34
CA THR A 1255 0.47 -27.61 17.57
C THR A 1255 -0.66 -28.27 16.78
N ALA A 1256 -1.59 -27.50 16.19
CA ALA A 1256 -2.74 -28.04 15.45
C ALA A 1256 -2.50 -28.35 13.96
N LYS A 1257 -1.26 -28.25 13.45
CA LYS A 1257 -0.94 -28.51 12.02
C LYS A 1257 -0.12 -29.77 11.76
N THR A 1258 0.07 -30.62 12.77
CA THR A 1258 0.71 -31.93 12.62
C THR A 1258 -0.08 -32.98 13.35
N THR A 1259 -1.24 -33.31 12.78
CA THR A 1259 -1.85 -34.65 12.78
C THR A 1259 -2.38 -34.89 11.39
#